data_AF-A0AAW0F296-F1
#
_entry.id   AF-A0AAW0F296-F1
#
_cell.length_a   1.000
_cell.length_b   1.000
_cell.length_c   1.000
_cell.angle_alpha   90.00
_cell.angle_beta   90.00
_cell.angle_gamma   90.00
#
_symmetry.space_group_name_H-M   'P 1'
#
loop_
_entity.id
_entity.type
_entity.pdbx_description
1 polymer ?
#
loop_
_entity_poly.entity_id
_entity_poly.type
_entity_poly.pdbx_seq_one_letter_code
_entity_poly.pdbx_strand_id
1 'polypeptide(L)'
;MSGRAEALVVPLKDAAPALLGDPMHRSGIVGSGSGSAPAAATTHQLTRLSGGGETPLAASSPAHPRPTSSKMGEPYVSEASLDFQRSLLQQQVQQGHREMERLKAELHEVNVRLSETRQLLNEQKAAHTSLTHRYGATVEKLTAAEGDVKGLEQQLVQERQQRQQLQTEREEQRLALREAEWAHERLQRRLTQLEASKGLDPAEVQRRLEDRTQFIPAVELYRMQTEMHTTHQALADRLLTSLESLTASGAESQTNIFVARSAVLSAATDMDARLQRAEAALDDVDRQWTAFRGGVEAETHAFLLAVMAENKDLWQQLTLLQSEHALVVAEVKLRSVQGGSVAGEEHAYVQRQLQAMTERLSTAQQLVQSQTVLARAHEQEMAELLEANDTMQRRLEELERRCAQLEQTSDQRARALAEADATLGEATAQIAGLQGTLRDERQRCAAVVAEVKATQRTMQDEYDSRVRQLEHDCEIADDATTTLQHTLEETAAKLDVVERALQSRSHEYASYKAHVTAEHAEAVGRHRDDLQRVRAVMEEEVTALRAQLEEAREAARAAARDGEEAAVRESTTALAHRAAQQELSRLQDELARLRGQLTEAVEHRQRALAEAEQLRAASGEGSTLAQELQRRCDAVEKERAELAATLAEETARLEKRHAALHADWRASEKARASIQEEAKTLRARCAELEGTRMAEERQTQDREQLMRENIRLHELHQGVQRECTALREEVKALKQRGAGDAQWHKQMDDLQRRLRELPELRQAADAARRDALTAKEETELLRRERDQLSKKLDTFLESARQQAQREGEFERVCREASAAAQRIGGQVSSAKETASRYHVFRNTHPTGRVPAAAAEGAPRAVTTASPGSAAASPQRRSPVHAAANGTGHAQAGDAATNASVDADAALRDPPPSSSSSPSRPWR
;
A
#
# COMPACT_ATOMS: atom_id res chain seq x y z
N MET A 1 6.25 39.26 15.25
CA MET A 1 6.49 40.07 14.04
C MET A 1 5.99 39.29 12.83
N SER A 2 5.44 39.94 11.80
CA SER A 2 4.82 39.26 10.65
C SER A 2 5.50 39.69 9.35
N GLY A 3 6.20 38.76 8.70
CA GLY A 3 6.79 38.95 7.38
C GLY A 3 5.78 38.58 6.30
N ARG A 4 5.01 39.55 5.82
CA ARG A 4 4.01 39.33 4.76
C ARG A 4 4.71 39.37 3.40
N ALA A 5 4.95 38.20 2.80
CA ALA A 5 5.51 38.12 1.46
C ALA A 5 4.43 38.43 0.42
N GLU A 6 4.48 39.64 -0.15
CA GLU A 6 3.57 40.03 -1.23
C GLU A 6 4.08 39.48 -2.57
N ALA A 7 3.27 38.64 -3.22
CA ALA A 7 3.59 38.07 -4.51
C ALA A 7 3.43 39.14 -5.60
N LEU A 8 4.54 39.60 -6.18
CA LEU A 8 4.57 40.65 -7.19
C LEU A 8 4.07 40.12 -8.55
N VAL A 9 2.75 40.08 -8.73
CA VAL A 9 2.12 39.68 -10.01
C VAL A 9 2.28 40.80 -11.03
N VAL A 10 3.28 40.68 -11.91
CA VAL A 10 3.48 41.57 -13.05
C VAL A 10 2.49 41.20 -14.17
N PRO A 11 1.56 42.09 -14.58
CA PRO A 11 0.64 41.81 -15.68
C PRO A 11 1.35 42.01 -17.03
N LEU A 12 1.78 40.91 -17.66
CA LEU A 12 2.22 40.89 -19.05
C LEU A 12 1.04 41.17 -19.99
N LYS A 13 0.81 42.46 -20.26
CA LYS A 13 0.22 42.94 -21.52
C LYS A 13 1.34 43.42 -22.45
N ASP A 14 0.98 43.66 -23.70
CA ASP A 14 1.83 44.25 -24.74
C ASP A 14 3.01 43.38 -25.21
N ALA A 15 2.68 42.18 -25.69
CA ALA A 15 3.47 41.47 -26.70
C ALA A 15 2.73 41.54 -28.05
N ALA A 16 3.35 42.15 -29.07
CA ALA A 16 2.69 42.43 -30.35
C ALA A 16 2.63 41.19 -31.27
N PRO A 17 1.45 40.80 -31.80
CA PRO A 17 1.32 39.70 -32.74
C PRO A 17 1.62 40.18 -34.18
N ALA A 18 2.89 40.42 -34.47
CA ALA A 18 3.38 40.89 -35.78
C ALA A 18 4.36 39.89 -36.42
N LEU A 19 4.08 38.57 -36.35
CA LEU A 19 4.90 37.52 -36.96
C LEU A 19 4.13 36.18 -37.12
N LEU A 20 3.01 36.20 -37.84
CA LEU A 20 2.29 35.01 -38.34
C LEU A 20 1.50 35.43 -39.59
N GLY A 21 1.69 34.73 -40.71
CA GLY A 21 1.04 35.06 -41.98
C GLY A 21 -0.30 34.34 -42.17
N ASP A 22 -1.29 35.04 -42.73
CA ASP A 22 -2.62 34.51 -43.01
C ASP A 22 -2.64 33.46 -44.15
N PRO A 23 -3.25 32.29 -43.93
CA PRO A 23 -3.65 31.37 -45.00
C PRO A 23 -5.18 31.43 -45.22
N MET A 24 -5.71 32.62 -45.51
CA MET A 24 -7.16 32.83 -45.74
C MET A 24 -7.54 32.63 -47.21
N HIS A 25 -8.03 31.43 -47.59
CA HIS A 25 -9.01 31.29 -48.69
C HIS A 25 -9.68 29.90 -48.72
N ARG A 26 -11.00 29.90 -48.99
CA ARG A 26 -11.94 28.76 -49.06
C ARG A 26 -12.24 28.12 -47.68
N SER A 27 -13.47 27.74 -47.35
CA SER A 27 -14.70 27.63 -48.17
C SER A 27 -15.97 27.84 -47.35
N GLY A 28 -17.00 28.46 -47.95
CA GLY A 28 -18.37 28.45 -47.43
C GLY A 28 -19.31 27.66 -48.34
N ILE A 29 -19.74 26.47 -47.92
CA ILE A 29 -20.96 25.80 -48.40
C ILE A 29 -21.67 25.17 -47.20
N VAL A 30 -22.82 25.74 -46.85
CA VAL A 30 -23.89 25.17 -46.02
C VAL A 30 -25.17 25.33 -46.85
N GLY A 31 -26.13 24.43 -46.89
CA GLY A 31 -26.26 23.12 -46.24
C GLY A 31 -27.75 22.82 -46.02
N SER A 32 -28.21 21.60 -46.30
CA SER A 32 -29.58 21.16 -46.02
C SER A 32 -29.60 19.63 -45.89
N GLY A 33 -30.41 19.11 -44.97
CA GLY A 33 -30.50 17.68 -44.67
C GLY A 33 -31.93 17.16 -44.59
N SER A 34 -32.15 16.14 -43.74
CA SER A 34 -33.40 15.39 -43.53
C SER A 34 -33.75 14.36 -44.61
N GLY A 35 -33.71 13.07 -44.25
CA GLY A 35 -34.11 11.95 -45.11
C GLY A 35 -33.89 10.59 -44.44
N SER A 36 -34.96 9.98 -43.93
CA SER A 36 -34.93 8.69 -43.21
C SER A 36 -34.46 7.49 -44.07
N ALA A 37 -33.85 6.50 -43.42
CA ALA A 37 -33.61 5.15 -43.94
C ALA A 37 -34.93 4.30 -43.95
N PRO A 38 -34.95 3.00 -44.36
CA PRO A 38 -33.86 2.15 -44.87
C PRO A 38 -34.20 1.23 -46.08
N ALA A 39 -33.22 0.37 -46.44
CA ALA A 39 -33.36 -1.00 -46.96
C ALA A 39 -33.43 -1.30 -48.49
N ALA A 40 -33.19 -2.59 -48.78
CA ALA A 40 -33.33 -3.35 -50.03
C ALA A 40 -32.26 -3.22 -51.14
N ALA A 41 -31.63 -4.37 -51.40
CA ALA A 41 -30.63 -4.69 -52.41
C ALA A 41 -30.98 -4.36 -53.87
N THR A 42 -29.96 -4.39 -54.75
CA THR A 42 -29.94 -5.36 -55.87
C THR A 42 -28.50 -5.67 -56.31
N THR A 43 -28.25 -6.95 -56.56
CA THR A 43 -27.06 -7.59 -57.12
C THR A 43 -26.63 -6.97 -58.47
N HIS A 44 -25.32 -6.91 -58.77
CA HIS A 44 -24.76 -7.51 -60.00
C HIS A 44 -23.22 -7.51 -60.02
N GLN A 45 -22.63 -8.70 -60.08
CA GLN A 45 -21.30 -8.89 -60.65
C GLN A 45 -21.40 -8.78 -62.17
N LEU A 46 -20.35 -8.28 -62.85
CA LEU A 46 -20.06 -8.71 -64.22
C LEU A 46 -18.58 -8.56 -64.60
N THR A 47 -17.96 -9.69 -64.91
CA THR A 47 -16.59 -9.82 -65.44
C THR A 47 -16.62 -9.75 -66.97
N ARG A 48 -15.66 -9.05 -67.61
CA ARG A 48 -15.06 -9.27 -68.96
C ARG A 48 -14.36 -7.97 -69.45
N LEU A 49 -13.09 -8.00 -69.89
CA LEU A 49 -12.46 -8.53 -71.13
C LEU A 49 -12.59 -7.61 -72.36
N SER A 50 -11.56 -7.68 -73.22
CA SER A 50 -11.32 -6.92 -74.46
C SER A 50 -11.02 -5.42 -74.29
N GLY A 51 -10.25 -4.81 -75.20
CA GLY A 51 -9.53 -5.41 -76.33
C GLY A 51 -8.88 -4.36 -77.24
N GLY A 52 -7.86 -4.75 -78.00
CA GLY A 52 -7.23 -3.87 -78.99
C GLY A 52 -8.11 -3.68 -80.24
N GLY A 53 -7.97 -2.53 -80.91
CA GLY A 53 -8.64 -2.23 -82.16
C GLY A 53 -7.95 -1.07 -82.89
N GLU A 54 -7.35 -1.36 -84.04
CA GLU A 54 -6.70 -0.37 -84.91
C GLU A 54 -7.68 0.25 -85.91
N THR A 55 -7.14 1.14 -86.75
CA THR A 55 -7.61 1.62 -88.07
C THR A 55 -8.60 2.81 -88.13
N PRO A 56 -8.47 3.67 -89.17
CA PRO A 56 -9.25 4.91 -89.31
C PRO A 56 -10.28 4.87 -90.46
N LEU A 57 -11.24 5.79 -90.42
CA LEU A 57 -12.06 6.31 -91.54
C LEU A 57 -12.67 7.66 -91.06
N ALA A 58 -13.25 8.54 -91.88
CA ALA A 58 -12.90 9.13 -93.18
C ALA A 58 -13.99 10.17 -93.53
N ALA A 59 -13.68 11.10 -94.46
CA ALA A 59 -14.63 11.89 -95.26
C ALA A 59 -15.74 12.72 -94.55
N SER A 60 -15.67 14.04 -94.74
CA SER A 60 -16.71 14.74 -95.52
C SER A 60 -16.17 16.06 -96.10
N SER A 61 -16.72 16.45 -97.25
CA SER A 61 -16.46 17.70 -97.98
C SER A 61 -17.83 18.21 -98.49
N PRO A 62 -18.01 19.50 -98.83
CA PRO A 62 -17.88 19.84 -100.25
C PRO A 62 -17.44 21.29 -100.62
N ALA A 63 -16.67 21.38 -101.70
CA ALA A 63 -16.85 22.26 -102.88
C ALA A 63 -17.13 23.80 -102.78
N HIS A 64 -16.14 24.58 -103.25
CA HIS A 64 -16.25 25.57 -104.36
C HIS A 64 -17.09 26.88 -104.19
N PRO A 65 -16.95 27.91 -105.07
CA PRO A 65 -16.35 27.93 -106.42
C PRO A 65 -15.30 29.02 -106.76
N ARG A 66 -14.82 28.94 -108.02
CA ARG A 66 -14.07 29.96 -108.77
C ARG A 66 -14.88 31.27 -108.96
N PRO A 67 -14.20 32.35 -109.40
CA PRO A 67 -14.66 33.13 -110.54
C PRO A 67 -13.83 32.87 -111.81
N THR A 68 -14.45 33.02 -112.98
CA THR A 68 -13.85 32.80 -114.29
C THR A 68 -13.29 34.07 -114.92
N SER A 69 -12.13 33.93 -115.54
CA SER A 69 -11.87 34.28 -116.95
C SER A 69 -12.90 35.20 -117.63
N SER A 70 -12.44 36.39 -118.01
CA SER A 70 -12.91 37.12 -119.18
C SER A 70 -11.71 37.66 -119.95
N LYS A 71 -11.77 37.66 -121.28
CA LYS A 71 -10.73 38.21 -122.17
C LYS A 71 -11.17 39.60 -122.65
N MET A 72 -10.21 40.50 -122.87
CA MET A 72 -10.05 41.35 -124.06
C MET A 72 -8.96 42.41 -123.82
N GLY A 73 -8.20 42.74 -124.87
CA GLY A 73 -7.22 43.84 -124.86
C GLY A 73 -5.79 43.44 -124.48
N GLU A 74 -4.95 43.24 -125.50
CA GLU A 74 -3.50 43.45 -125.34
C GLU A 74 -3.24 44.96 -125.13
N PRO A 75 -2.23 45.30 -124.31
CA PRO A 75 -1.10 45.97 -124.92
C PRO A 75 0.22 45.24 -124.64
N TYR A 76 1.24 45.59 -125.41
CA TYR A 76 2.62 45.10 -125.25
C TYR A 76 3.18 45.53 -123.89
N VAL A 77 3.34 44.60 -122.94
CA VAL A 77 3.97 44.87 -121.63
C VAL A 77 5.27 44.08 -121.51
N SER A 78 6.36 44.78 -121.16
CA SER A 78 7.70 44.20 -121.04
C SER A 78 7.76 43.09 -119.97
N GLU A 79 8.60 42.07 -120.20
CA GLU A 79 8.83 40.93 -119.30
C GLU A 79 9.12 41.35 -117.84
N ALA A 80 9.82 42.47 -117.65
CA ALA A 80 10.09 43.07 -116.33
C ALA A 80 8.83 43.32 -115.48
N SER A 81 7.66 43.52 -116.11
CA SER A 81 6.39 43.69 -115.40
C SER A 81 5.82 42.38 -114.86
N LEU A 82 6.00 41.27 -115.59
CA LEU A 82 5.56 39.94 -115.17
C LEU A 82 6.48 39.39 -114.07
N ASP A 83 7.77 39.67 -114.15
CA ASP A 83 8.70 39.30 -113.09
C ASP A 83 8.54 40.17 -111.84
N PHE A 84 8.13 41.44 -111.96
CA PHE A 84 7.69 42.24 -110.81
C PHE A 84 6.40 41.71 -110.17
N GLN A 85 5.40 41.31 -110.97
CA GLN A 85 4.18 40.69 -110.43
C GLN A 85 4.47 39.32 -109.77
N ARG A 86 5.38 38.53 -110.35
CA ARG A 86 5.86 37.28 -109.75
C ARG A 86 6.63 37.51 -108.45
N SER A 87 7.55 38.47 -108.41
CA SER A 87 8.31 38.76 -107.19
C SER A 87 7.42 39.33 -106.08
N LEU A 88 6.43 40.17 -106.42
CA LEU A 88 5.43 40.66 -105.47
C LEU A 88 4.56 39.53 -104.92
N LEU A 89 4.05 38.63 -105.77
CA LEU A 89 3.29 37.45 -105.32
C LEU A 89 4.16 36.48 -104.51
N GLN A 90 5.42 36.28 -104.91
CA GLN A 90 6.37 35.45 -104.16
C GLN A 90 6.73 36.07 -102.81
N GLN A 91 6.85 37.40 -102.73
CA GLN A 91 7.04 38.14 -101.48
C GLN A 91 5.79 38.03 -100.57
N GLN A 92 4.58 38.15 -101.12
CA GLN A 92 3.33 37.95 -100.38
C GLN A 92 3.20 36.50 -99.87
N VAL A 93 3.55 35.50 -100.67
CA VAL A 93 3.58 34.09 -100.25
C VAL A 93 4.65 33.86 -99.17
N GLN A 94 5.84 34.43 -99.30
CA GLN A 94 6.88 34.34 -98.26
C GLN A 94 6.48 35.06 -96.97
N GLN A 95 5.79 36.20 -97.06
CA GLN A 95 5.27 36.92 -95.90
C GLN A 95 4.17 36.10 -95.20
N GLY A 96 3.17 35.63 -95.95
CA GLY A 96 2.13 34.75 -95.41
C GLY A 96 2.67 33.45 -94.83
N HIS A 97 3.78 32.92 -95.36
CA HIS A 97 4.46 31.76 -94.78
C HIS A 97 5.15 32.11 -93.44
N ARG A 98 5.81 33.28 -93.34
CA ARG A 98 6.39 33.77 -92.07
C ARG A 98 5.31 34.07 -91.02
N GLU A 99 4.19 34.62 -91.43
CA GLU A 99 3.03 34.88 -90.56
C GLU A 99 2.36 33.58 -90.12
N MET A 100 2.24 32.59 -91.01
CA MET A 100 1.77 31.23 -90.65
C MET A 100 2.72 30.54 -89.67
N GLU A 101 4.05 30.60 -89.86
CA GLU A 101 4.99 29.99 -88.91
C GLU A 101 5.01 30.72 -87.55
N ARG A 102 4.79 32.05 -87.52
CA ARG A 102 4.56 32.78 -86.26
C ARG A 102 3.29 32.30 -85.56
N LEU A 103 2.15 32.24 -86.27
CA LEU A 103 0.89 31.75 -85.73
C LEU A 103 0.98 30.27 -85.27
N LYS A 104 1.79 29.43 -85.94
CA LYS A 104 2.09 28.07 -85.47
C LYS A 104 2.91 28.07 -84.18
N ALA A 105 3.92 28.92 -84.06
CA ALA A 105 4.73 29.04 -82.85
C ALA A 105 3.89 29.55 -81.67
N GLU A 106 3.09 30.60 -81.89
CA GLU A 106 2.13 31.15 -80.91
C GLU A 106 1.10 30.09 -80.48
N LEU A 107 0.51 29.34 -81.43
CA LEU A 107 -0.44 28.27 -81.12
C LEU A 107 0.22 27.09 -80.40
N HIS A 108 1.47 26.76 -80.73
CA HIS A 108 2.25 25.75 -80.01
C HIS A 108 2.54 26.19 -78.57
N GLU A 109 2.99 27.43 -78.36
CA GLU A 109 3.22 28.00 -77.03
C GLU A 109 1.94 28.06 -76.19
N VAL A 110 0.82 28.52 -76.79
CA VAL A 110 -0.50 28.49 -76.14
C VAL A 110 -0.91 27.06 -75.78
N ASN A 111 -0.64 26.06 -76.63
CA ASN A 111 -0.95 24.66 -76.33
C ASN A 111 -0.04 24.08 -75.22
N VAL A 112 1.24 24.48 -75.15
CA VAL A 112 2.14 24.15 -74.03
C VAL A 112 1.62 24.74 -72.73
N ARG A 113 1.34 26.05 -72.67
CA ARG A 113 0.73 26.74 -71.51
C ARG A 113 -0.61 26.13 -71.10
N LEU A 114 -1.41 25.67 -72.07
CA LEU A 114 -2.68 24.98 -71.83
C LEU A 114 -2.48 23.54 -71.30
N SER A 115 -1.37 22.87 -71.65
CA SER A 115 -1.00 21.58 -71.05
C SER A 115 -0.49 21.73 -69.61
N GLU A 116 0.33 22.75 -69.33
CA GLU A 116 0.84 23.08 -67.99
C GLU A 116 -0.30 23.44 -67.03
N THR A 117 -1.21 24.34 -67.44
CA THR A 117 -2.38 24.70 -66.63
C THR A 117 -3.34 23.53 -66.40
N ARG A 118 -3.42 22.55 -67.32
CA ARG A 118 -4.12 21.28 -67.09
C ARG A 118 -3.41 20.37 -66.08
N GLN A 119 -2.08 20.32 -66.09
CA GLN A 119 -1.29 19.57 -65.09
C GLN A 119 -1.48 20.19 -63.69
N LEU A 120 -1.25 21.50 -63.55
CA LEU A 120 -1.46 22.24 -62.30
C LEU A 120 -2.89 22.10 -61.77
N LEU A 121 -3.91 22.11 -62.64
CA LEU A 121 -5.31 21.87 -62.22
C LEU A 121 -5.55 20.44 -61.70
N ASN A 122 -4.86 19.44 -62.25
CA ASN A 122 -4.96 18.06 -61.78
C ASN A 122 -4.18 17.84 -60.48
N GLU A 123 -3.02 18.47 -60.33
CA GLU A 123 -2.26 18.50 -59.07
C GLU A 123 -3.06 19.20 -57.95
N GLN A 124 -3.68 20.34 -58.23
CA GLN A 124 -4.59 21.00 -57.29
C GLN A 124 -5.78 20.12 -56.90
N LYS A 125 -6.34 19.34 -57.83
CA LYS A 125 -7.40 18.36 -57.50
C LYS A 125 -6.88 17.24 -56.60
N ALA A 126 -5.69 16.69 -56.88
CA ALA A 126 -5.07 15.65 -56.06
C ALA A 126 -4.68 16.17 -54.65
N ALA A 127 -4.23 17.42 -54.56
CA ALA A 127 -3.99 18.10 -53.29
C ALA A 127 -5.31 18.29 -52.52
N HIS A 128 -6.39 18.75 -53.17
CA HIS A 128 -7.71 18.90 -52.55
C HIS A 128 -8.32 17.57 -52.10
N THR A 129 -8.18 16.48 -52.85
CA THR A 129 -8.67 15.16 -52.38
C THR A 129 -7.82 14.63 -51.22
N SER A 130 -6.49 14.76 -51.28
CA SER A 130 -5.59 14.40 -50.16
C SER A 130 -5.93 15.20 -48.89
N LEU A 131 -6.15 16.52 -49.02
CA LEU A 131 -6.60 17.40 -47.95
C LEU A 131 -7.95 16.95 -47.38
N THR A 132 -8.92 16.61 -48.25
CA THR A 132 -10.25 16.14 -47.85
C THR A 132 -10.17 14.81 -47.08
N HIS A 133 -9.33 13.87 -47.49
CA HIS A 133 -9.10 12.63 -46.74
C HIS A 133 -8.40 12.87 -45.39
N ARG A 134 -7.48 13.83 -45.30
CA ARG A 134 -6.86 14.24 -44.02
C ARG A 134 -7.87 14.90 -43.07
N TYR A 135 -8.79 15.72 -43.58
CA TYR A 135 -9.89 16.27 -42.79
C TYR A 135 -10.88 15.19 -42.35
N GLY A 136 -11.28 14.26 -43.23
CA GLY A 136 -12.10 13.11 -42.86
C GLY A 136 -11.49 12.30 -41.72
N ALA A 137 -10.23 11.88 -41.88
CA ALA A 137 -9.51 11.10 -40.87
C ALA A 137 -9.24 11.84 -39.55
N THR A 138 -9.23 13.18 -39.54
CA THR A 138 -9.14 13.96 -38.29
C THR A 138 -10.50 14.14 -37.63
N VAL A 139 -11.59 14.31 -38.39
CA VAL A 139 -12.97 14.29 -37.87
C VAL A 139 -13.33 12.92 -37.30
N GLU A 140 -12.96 11.82 -37.96
CA GLU A 140 -13.14 10.45 -37.44
C GLU A 140 -12.40 10.26 -36.11
N LYS A 141 -11.14 10.68 -36.01
CA LYS A 141 -10.36 10.62 -34.76
C LYS A 141 -10.94 11.49 -33.64
N LEU A 142 -11.44 12.68 -33.95
CA LEU A 142 -12.13 13.54 -32.98
C LEU A 142 -13.45 12.91 -32.52
N THR A 143 -14.21 12.30 -33.42
CA THR A 143 -15.48 11.61 -33.12
C THR A 143 -15.24 10.38 -32.24
N ALA A 144 -14.17 9.62 -32.48
CA ALA A 144 -13.75 8.52 -31.63
C ALA A 144 -13.35 9.01 -30.23
N ALA A 145 -12.48 10.04 -30.14
CA ALA A 145 -12.06 10.63 -28.88
C ALA A 145 -13.23 11.24 -28.09
N GLU A 146 -14.24 11.81 -28.75
CA GLU A 146 -15.49 12.21 -28.12
C GLU A 146 -16.29 11.03 -27.55
N GLY A 147 -16.24 9.87 -28.20
CA GLY A 147 -16.80 8.61 -27.70
C GLY A 147 -16.08 8.13 -26.45
N ASP A 148 -14.75 8.10 -26.49
CA ASP A 148 -13.89 7.71 -25.36
C ASP A 148 -14.12 8.63 -24.14
N VAL A 149 -14.19 9.95 -24.36
CA VAL A 149 -14.50 10.93 -23.30
C VAL A 149 -15.88 10.67 -22.69
N LYS A 150 -16.91 10.42 -23.50
CA LYS A 150 -18.27 10.09 -23.00
C LYS A 150 -18.28 8.76 -22.22
N GLY A 151 -17.43 7.80 -22.59
CA GLY A 151 -17.21 6.56 -21.84
C GLY A 151 -16.55 6.81 -20.47
N LEU A 152 -15.48 7.61 -20.44
CA LEU A 152 -14.79 8.01 -19.20
C LEU A 152 -15.69 8.84 -18.28
N GLU A 153 -16.55 9.72 -18.82
CA GLU A 153 -17.55 10.46 -18.05
C GLU A 153 -18.57 9.51 -17.39
N GLN A 154 -19.06 8.49 -18.11
CA GLN A 154 -19.97 7.49 -17.56
C GLN A 154 -19.31 6.63 -16.46
N GLN A 155 -18.08 6.17 -16.69
CA GLN A 155 -17.29 5.46 -15.67
C GLN A 155 -17.07 6.33 -14.42
N LEU A 156 -16.76 7.62 -14.59
CA LEU A 156 -16.55 8.56 -13.50
C LEU A 156 -17.85 8.89 -12.73
N VAL A 157 -19.02 8.77 -13.35
CA VAL A 157 -20.32 8.81 -12.66
C VAL A 157 -20.58 7.52 -11.87
N GLN A 158 -20.29 6.35 -12.45
CA GLN A 158 -20.43 5.06 -11.77
C GLN A 158 -19.51 4.96 -10.54
N GLU A 159 -18.24 5.33 -10.68
CA GLU A 159 -17.26 5.47 -9.58
C GLU A 159 -17.75 6.40 -8.46
N ARG A 160 -18.40 7.52 -8.80
CA ARG A 160 -18.98 8.43 -7.80
C ARG A 160 -20.15 7.78 -7.06
N GLN A 161 -21.01 7.02 -7.74
CA GLN A 161 -22.14 6.30 -7.13
C GLN A 161 -21.65 5.16 -6.22
N GLN A 162 -20.68 4.36 -6.68
CA GLN A 162 -20.04 3.31 -5.87
C GLN A 162 -19.35 3.88 -4.62
N ARG A 163 -18.64 5.00 -4.76
CA ARG A 163 -18.02 5.69 -3.60
C ARG A 163 -19.05 6.23 -2.61
N GLN A 164 -20.23 6.66 -3.07
CA GLN A 164 -21.33 7.05 -2.18
C GLN A 164 -21.93 5.84 -1.45
N GLN A 165 -22.13 4.71 -2.15
CA GLN A 165 -22.59 3.45 -1.53
C GLN A 165 -21.60 2.93 -0.48
N LEU A 166 -20.31 2.89 -0.80
CA LEU A 166 -19.24 2.53 0.14
C LEU A 166 -19.09 3.54 1.28
N GLN A 167 -19.52 4.79 1.12
CA GLN A 167 -19.60 5.76 2.22
C GLN A 167 -20.77 5.46 3.14
N THR A 168 -21.98 5.22 2.61
CA THR A 168 -23.15 4.85 3.42
C THR A 168 -22.93 3.54 4.18
N GLU A 169 -22.37 2.50 3.54
CA GLU A 169 -22.02 1.24 4.22
C GLU A 169 -21.01 1.44 5.36
N ARG A 170 -20.02 2.33 5.19
CA ARG A 170 -19.05 2.65 6.23
C ARG A 170 -19.66 3.47 7.36
N GLU A 171 -20.67 4.28 7.10
CA GLU A 171 -21.41 5.01 8.14
C GLU A 171 -22.37 4.08 8.91
N GLU A 172 -23.06 3.18 8.23
CA GLU A 172 -23.84 2.09 8.85
C GLU A 172 -22.96 1.19 9.72
N GLN A 173 -21.79 0.76 9.22
CA GLN A 173 -20.84 -0.04 10.02
C GLN A 173 -20.32 0.73 11.24
N ARG A 174 -20.10 2.05 11.15
CA ARG A 174 -19.73 2.91 12.29
C ARG A 174 -20.86 3.07 13.30
N LEU A 175 -22.12 3.07 12.87
CA LEU A 175 -23.28 3.08 13.76
C LEU A 175 -23.41 1.72 14.47
N ALA A 176 -23.34 0.61 13.74
CA ALA A 176 -23.38 -0.74 14.29
C ALA A 176 -22.25 -1.01 15.30
N LEU A 177 -21.03 -0.51 15.04
CA LEU A 177 -19.92 -0.58 16.01
C LEU A 177 -20.24 0.19 17.30
N ARG A 178 -20.78 1.41 17.21
CA ARG A 178 -21.18 2.19 18.40
C ARG A 178 -22.32 1.53 19.19
N GLU A 179 -23.26 0.89 18.50
CA GLU A 179 -24.32 0.12 19.15
C GLU A 179 -23.77 -1.13 19.85
N ALA A 180 -22.78 -1.81 19.26
CA ALA A 180 -22.08 -2.94 19.86
C ALA A 180 -21.20 -2.50 21.06
N GLU A 181 -20.49 -1.38 20.96
CA GLU A 181 -19.74 -0.74 22.06
C GLU A 181 -20.69 -0.41 23.23
N TRP A 182 -21.81 0.25 22.95
CA TRP A 182 -22.80 0.62 23.97
C TRP A 182 -23.54 -0.59 24.56
N ALA A 183 -23.71 -1.67 23.80
CA ALA A 183 -24.19 -2.96 24.30
C ALA A 183 -23.13 -3.63 25.19
N HIS A 184 -21.85 -3.58 24.82
CA HIS A 184 -20.74 -4.09 25.63
C HIS A 184 -20.64 -3.33 26.95
N GLU A 185 -20.63 -1.98 26.95
CA GLU A 185 -20.68 -1.19 28.19
C GLU A 185 -21.88 -1.58 29.08
N ARG A 186 -23.05 -1.83 28.48
CA ARG A 186 -24.28 -2.18 29.19
C ARG A 186 -24.23 -3.59 29.78
N LEU A 187 -23.54 -4.52 29.11
CA LEU A 187 -23.22 -5.84 29.65
C LEU A 187 -22.16 -5.74 30.75
N GLN A 188 -21.11 -4.95 30.57
CA GLN A 188 -20.03 -4.74 31.55
C GLN A 188 -20.53 -4.06 32.83
N ARG A 189 -21.43 -3.08 32.71
CA ARG A 189 -22.18 -2.47 33.84
C ARG A 189 -23.08 -3.49 34.55
N ARG A 190 -23.70 -4.42 33.81
CA ARG A 190 -24.45 -5.54 34.41
C ARG A 190 -23.54 -6.57 35.06
N LEU A 191 -22.36 -6.84 34.50
CA LEU A 191 -21.39 -7.79 35.02
C LEU A 191 -20.83 -7.29 36.35
N THR A 192 -20.38 -6.04 36.40
CA THR A 192 -19.94 -5.37 37.64
C THR A 192 -21.06 -5.21 38.68
N GLN A 193 -22.32 -5.03 38.26
CA GLN A 193 -23.48 -5.10 39.18
C GLN A 193 -23.74 -6.53 39.69
N LEU A 194 -23.53 -7.56 38.87
CA LEU A 194 -23.65 -8.97 39.28
C LEU A 194 -22.51 -9.39 40.21
N GLU A 195 -21.28 -8.94 39.96
CA GLU A 195 -20.12 -9.11 40.85
C GLU A 195 -20.37 -8.42 42.19
N ALA A 196 -20.84 -7.17 42.19
CA ALA A 196 -21.17 -6.43 43.42
C ALA A 196 -22.39 -6.98 44.19
N SER A 197 -23.29 -7.72 43.54
CA SER A 197 -24.45 -8.35 44.19
C SER A 197 -24.22 -9.81 44.61
N LYS A 198 -23.25 -10.51 44.02
CA LYS A 198 -22.79 -11.83 44.45
C LYS A 198 -21.85 -11.71 45.65
N GLY A 199 -22.43 -11.50 46.83
CA GLY A 199 -21.76 -11.57 48.12
C GLY A 199 -21.29 -12.99 48.51
N LEU A 200 -20.48 -13.61 47.67
CA LEU A 200 -19.69 -14.81 47.97
C LEU A 200 -18.24 -14.36 48.17
N ASP A 201 -17.76 -14.42 49.40
CA ASP A 201 -16.38 -14.06 49.73
C ASP A 201 -15.42 -14.99 48.96
N PRO A 202 -14.46 -14.47 48.17
CA PRO A 202 -13.46 -15.32 47.52
C PRO A 202 -12.75 -16.24 48.51
N ALA A 203 -12.58 -15.87 49.79
CA ALA A 203 -12.00 -16.74 50.81
C ALA A 203 -12.88 -17.96 51.17
N GLU A 204 -14.21 -17.87 51.07
CA GLU A 204 -15.11 -19.02 51.23
C GLU A 204 -15.08 -19.94 50.00
N VAL A 205 -14.96 -19.36 48.80
CA VAL A 205 -14.78 -20.13 47.56
C VAL A 205 -13.42 -20.83 47.56
N GLN A 206 -12.35 -20.17 47.99
CA GLN A 206 -11.01 -20.74 48.16
C GLN A 206 -11.08 -21.96 49.09
N ARG A 207 -11.68 -21.82 50.28
CA ARG A 207 -11.84 -22.93 51.24
C ARG A 207 -12.62 -24.11 50.68
N ARG A 208 -13.75 -23.87 50.00
CA ARG A 208 -14.56 -24.94 49.39
C ARG A 208 -13.89 -25.59 48.17
N LEU A 209 -12.91 -24.93 47.55
CA LEU A 209 -12.03 -25.54 46.56
C LEU A 209 -10.92 -26.34 47.24
N GLU A 210 -10.27 -25.82 48.28
CA GLU A 210 -9.25 -26.52 49.08
C GLU A 210 -9.81 -27.83 49.66
N ASP A 211 -11.02 -27.83 50.23
CA ASP A 211 -11.73 -29.05 50.68
C ASP A 211 -12.00 -30.04 49.52
N ARG A 212 -12.17 -29.57 48.29
CA ARG A 212 -12.38 -30.41 47.09
C ARG A 212 -11.08 -30.87 46.42
N THR A 213 -9.94 -30.22 46.63
CA THR A 213 -8.64 -30.63 46.06
C THR A 213 -8.11 -31.97 46.58
N GLN A 214 -8.77 -32.58 47.56
CA GLN A 214 -8.52 -33.97 47.98
C GLN A 214 -8.91 -35.00 46.90
N PHE A 215 -9.69 -34.62 45.88
CA PHE A 215 -9.90 -35.45 44.70
C PHE A 215 -8.75 -35.30 43.69
N ILE A 216 -7.95 -36.37 43.62
CA ILE A 216 -6.71 -36.53 42.83
C ILE A 216 -6.76 -35.92 41.39
N PRO A 217 -7.81 -36.13 40.57
CA PRO A 217 -7.77 -35.73 39.14
C PRO A 217 -7.55 -34.24 38.89
N ALA A 218 -8.00 -33.35 39.79
CA ALA A 218 -7.83 -31.91 39.60
C ALA A 218 -6.35 -31.47 39.73
N VAL A 219 -5.64 -32.03 40.72
CA VAL A 219 -4.21 -31.74 40.93
C VAL A 219 -3.36 -32.36 39.81
N GLU A 220 -3.74 -33.55 39.33
CA GLU A 220 -3.07 -34.20 38.20
C GLU A 220 -3.30 -33.45 36.88
N LEU A 221 -4.51 -32.92 36.62
CA LEU A 221 -4.79 -32.07 35.46
C LEU A 221 -3.99 -30.76 35.50
N TYR A 222 -3.96 -30.04 36.63
CA TYR A 222 -3.14 -28.83 36.75
C TYR A 222 -1.64 -29.13 36.60
N ARG A 223 -1.17 -30.25 37.16
CA ARG A 223 0.21 -30.69 36.99
C ARG A 223 0.52 -31.00 35.52
N MET A 224 -0.31 -31.80 34.85
CA MET A 224 -0.21 -32.07 33.40
C MET A 224 -0.21 -30.79 32.56
N GLN A 225 -1.04 -29.80 32.92
CA GLN A 225 -1.09 -28.52 32.25
C GLN A 225 0.22 -27.73 32.43
N THR A 226 0.83 -27.74 33.63
CA THR A 226 2.15 -27.13 33.86
C THR A 226 3.30 -27.88 33.18
N GLU A 227 3.24 -29.21 33.10
CA GLU A 227 4.22 -30.04 32.39
C GLU A 227 4.13 -29.83 30.86
N MET A 228 2.91 -29.69 30.29
CA MET A 228 2.73 -29.22 28.91
C MET A 228 3.24 -27.78 28.72
N HIS A 229 2.89 -26.84 29.59
CA HIS A 229 3.26 -25.44 29.40
C HIS A 229 4.78 -25.25 29.44
N THR A 230 5.47 -25.89 30.39
CA THR A 230 6.94 -25.85 30.49
C THR A 230 7.63 -26.56 29.33
N THR A 231 7.10 -27.67 28.81
CA THR A 231 7.66 -28.32 27.62
C THR A 231 7.40 -27.53 26.33
N HIS A 232 6.24 -26.89 26.19
CA HIS A 232 5.97 -25.97 25.07
C HIS A 232 6.88 -24.73 25.11
N GLN A 233 7.11 -24.15 26.29
CA GLN A 233 8.01 -23.00 26.44
C GLN A 233 9.47 -23.36 26.13
N ALA A 234 9.98 -24.48 26.66
CA ALA A 234 11.31 -24.97 26.32
C ALA A 234 11.50 -25.37 24.83
N LEU A 235 10.40 -25.64 24.10
CA LEU A 235 10.41 -25.80 22.65
C LEU A 235 10.40 -24.46 21.92
N ALA A 236 9.63 -23.46 22.40
CA ALA A 236 9.66 -22.10 21.87
C ALA A 236 11.06 -21.48 22.01
N ASP A 237 11.71 -21.63 23.17
CA ASP A 237 13.08 -21.16 23.42
C ASP A 237 14.10 -21.84 22.48
N ARG A 238 13.91 -23.13 22.17
CA ARG A 238 14.72 -23.86 21.18
C ARG A 238 14.48 -23.41 19.74
N LEU A 239 13.23 -23.11 19.38
CA LEU A 239 12.91 -22.59 18.06
C LEU A 239 13.48 -21.18 17.88
N LEU A 240 13.32 -20.29 18.87
CA LEU A 240 13.91 -18.96 18.90
C LEU A 240 15.43 -19.02 18.77
N THR A 241 16.13 -19.75 19.64
CA THR A 241 17.60 -19.89 19.55
C THR A 241 18.07 -20.54 18.24
N SER A 242 17.28 -21.45 17.65
CA SER A 242 17.60 -21.99 16.31
C SER A 242 17.43 -20.95 15.19
N LEU A 243 16.39 -20.11 15.26
CA LEU A 243 16.13 -19.04 14.29
C LEU A 243 17.14 -17.90 14.44
N GLU A 244 17.51 -17.53 15.66
CA GLU A 244 18.62 -16.63 15.96
C GLU A 244 19.92 -17.14 15.33
N SER A 245 20.24 -18.43 15.53
CA SER A 245 21.42 -19.05 14.91
C SER A 245 21.36 -19.05 13.37
N LEU A 246 20.16 -19.13 12.78
CA LEU A 246 19.94 -19.07 11.33
C LEU A 246 20.10 -17.64 10.80
N THR A 247 19.62 -16.62 11.54
CA THR A 247 19.85 -15.21 11.19
C THR A 247 21.32 -14.80 11.35
N ALA A 248 22.02 -15.32 12.35
CA ALA A 248 23.45 -15.10 12.54
C ALA A 248 24.31 -15.79 11.46
N SER A 249 23.99 -17.06 11.13
CA SER A 249 24.70 -17.81 10.08
C SER A 249 24.39 -17.34 8.65
N GLY A 250 23.34 -16.51 8.45
CA GLY A 250 23.03 -15.88 7.17
C GLY A 250 24.15 -15.00 6.58
N ALA A 251 25.15 -14.64 7.38
CA ALA A 251 26.36 -13.93 6.93
C ALA A 251 27.45 -14.84 6.33
N GLU A 252 27.44 -16.16 6.59
CA GLU A 252 28.59 -17.03 6.31
C GLU A 252 28.23 -18.32 5.54
N SER A 253 28.53 -18.33 4.24
CA SER A 253 28.56 -19.49 3.33
C SER A 253 27.23 -20.18 3.00
N GLN A 254 27.07 -20.57 1.73
CA GLN A 254 25.87 -21.28 1.23
C GLN A 254 25.71 -22.69 1.82
N THR A 255 26.80 -23.30 2.30
CA THR A 255 26.79 -24.60 2.99
C THR A 255 26.09 -24.54 4.35
N ASN A 256 26.29 -23.46 5.12
CA ASN A 256 25.64 -23.31 6.42
C ASN A 256 24.11 -23.14 6.27
N ILE A 257 23.66 -22.44 5.23
CA ILE A 257 22.23 -22.28 4.91
C ILE A 257 21.56 -23.65 4.65
N PHE A 258 22.26 -24.59 3.99
CA PHE A 258 21.74 -25.94 3.78
C PHE A 258 21.64 -26.75 5.08
N VAL A 259 22.63 -26.66 5.97
CA VAL A 259 22.63 -27.34 7.28
C VAL A 259 21.58 -26.74 8.21
N ALA A 260 21.44 -25.40 8.24
CA ALA A 260 20.40 -24.74 9.02
C ALA A 260 18.99 -25.06 8.50
N ARG A 261 18.80 -25.13 7.17
CA ARG A 261 17.53 -25.56 6.57
C ARG A 261 17.19 -27.02 6.88
N SER A 262 18.16 -27.94 6.89
CA SER A 262 17.90 -29.33 7.28
C SER A 262 17.65 -29.48 8.78
N ALA A 263 18.32 -28.68 9.62
CA ALA A 263 18.04 -28.60 11.06
C ALA A 263 16.61 -28.08 11.34
N VAL A 264 16.16 -27.03 10.66
CA VAL A 264 14.78 -26.51 10.77
C VAL A 264 13.75 -27.53 10.28
N LEU A 265 14.01 -28.23 9.17
CA LEU A 265 13.12 -29.30 8.70
C LEU A 265 13.06 -30.49 9.68
N SER A 266 14.19 -30.84 10.32
CA SER A 266 14.25 -31.88 11.36
C SER A 266 13.53 -31.46 12.65
N ALA A 267 13.64 -30.18 13.04
CA ALA A 267 12.89 -29.62 14.15
C ALA A 267 11.38 -29.59 13.86
N ALA A 268 10.99 -29.27 12.62
CA ALA A 268 9.59 -29.31 12.18
C ALA A 268 9.01 -30.74 12.23
N THR A 269 9.76 -31.77 11.82
CA THR A 269 9.26 -33.16 11.88
C THR A 269 9.23 -33.75 13.30
N ASP A 270 10.14 -33.37 14.21
CA ASP A 270 10.00 -33.74 15.63
C ASP A 270 8.86 -32.96 16.31
N MET A 271 8.59 -31.70 15.92
CA MET A 271 7.39 -30.97 16.35
C MET A 271 6.10 -31.66 15.87
N ASP A 272 6.00 -32.01 14.60
CA ASP A 272 4.84 -32.71 14.01
C ASP A 272 4.61 -34.07 14.68
N ALA A 273 5.68 -34.86 14.85
CA ALA A 273 5.63 -36.12 15.58
C ALA A 273 5.34 -35.95 17.09
N ARG A 274 5.50 -34.75 17.68
CA ARG A 274 5.13 -34.44 19.08
C ARG A 274 3.69 -33.96 19.18
N LEU A 275 3.20 -33.18 18.22
CA LEU A 275 1.80 -32.80 18.11
C LEU A 275 0.92 -34.05 18.01
N GLN A 276 1.24 -34.98 17.13
CA GLN A 276 0.54 -36.28 17.03
C GLN A 276 0.57 -37.10 18.34
N ARG A 277 1.60 -36.95 19.17
CA ARG A 277 1.67 -37.57 20.52
C ARG A 277 0.85 -36.81 21.57
N ALA A 278 0.77 -35.49 21.48
CA ALA A 278 -0.08 -34.66 22.33
C ALA A 278 -1.57 -34.83 22.00
N GLU A 279 -1.91 -34.89 20.71
CA GLU A 279 -3.24 -35.23 20.20
C GLU A 279 -3.68 -36.61 20.70
N ALA A 280 -2.84 -37.65 20.53
CA ALA A 280 -3.12 -38.98 21.05
C ALA A 280 -3.28 -39.03 22.59
N ALA A 281 -2.55 -38.19 23.33
CA ALA A 281 -2.69 -38.07 24.78
C ALA A 281 -3.96 -37.31 25.19
N LEU A 282 -4.40 -36.30 24.43
CA LEU A 282 -5.67 -35.61 24.64
C LEU A 282 -6.85 -36.53 24.33
N ASP A 283 -6.76 -37.32 23.26
CA ASP A 283 -7.67 -38.42 22.92
C ASP A 283 -7.83 -39.41 24.09
N ASP A 284 -6.72 -39.84 24.71
CA ASP A 284 -6.76 -40.76 25.86
C ASP A 284 -7.26 -40.08 27.15
N VAL A 285 -7.05 -38.77 27.32
CA VAL A 285 -7.66 -37.99 28.42
C VAL A 285 -9.16 -37.85 28.23
N ASP A 286 -9.66 -37.61 27.01
CA ASP A 286 -11.12 -37.56 26.74
C ASP A 286 -11.78 -38.94 26.90
N ARG A 287 -11.10 -40.02 26.47
CA ARG A 287 -11.52 -41.41 26.78
C ARG A 287 -11.58 -41.69 28.28
N GLN A 288 -10.61 -41.21 29.06
CA GLN A 288 -10.62 -41.33 30.52
C GLN A 288 -11.71 -40.48 31.16
N TRP A 289 -11.95 -39.25 30.66
CA TRP A 289 -12.98 -38.35 31.15
C TRP A 289 -14.39 -38.86 30.87
N THR A 290 -14.65 -39.36 29.66
CA THR A 290 -15.93 -39.99 29.29
C THR A 290 -16.16 -41.30 30.05
N ALA A 291 -15.14 -42.12 30.27
CA ALA A 291 -15.22 -43.31 31.12
C ALA A 291 -15.48 -42.96 32.59
N PHE A 292 -14.78 -41.96 33.14
CA PHE A 292 -15.00 -41.46 34.51
C PHE A 292 -16.42 -40.92 34.68
N ARG A 293 -16.88 -40.10 33.72
CA ARG A 293 -18.25 -39.57 33.70
C ARG A 293 -19.28 -40.70 33.69
N GLY A 294 -19.13 -41.70 32.82
CA GLY A 294 -20.02 -42.86 32.78
C GLY A 294 -19.98 -43.69 34.08
N GLY A 295 -18.81 -43.77 34.72
CA GLY A 295 -18.65 -44.34 36.06
C GLY A 295 -19.43 -43.58 37.13
N VAL A 296 -19.29 -42.25 37.19
CA VAL A 296 -20.02 -41.40 38.15
C VAL A 296 -21.53 -41.40 37.89
N GLU A 297 -21.97 -41.41 36.63
CA GLU A 297 -23.39 -41.55 36.26
C GLU A 297 -23.94 -42.93 36.70
N ALA A 298 -23.14 -44.00 36.61
CA ALA A 298 -23.52 -45.33 37.12
C ALA A 298 -23.51 -45.41 38.66
N GLU A 299 -22.51 -44.85 39.33
CA GLU A 299 -22.40 -44.82 40.80
C GLU A 299 -23.52 -43.99 41.44
N THR A 300 -23.82 -42.82 40.88
CA THR A 300 -24.94 -41.97 41.35
C THR A 300 -26.30 -42.63 41.11
N HIS A 301 -26.48 -43.34 39.98
CA HIS A 301 -27.69 -44.14 39.75
C HIS A 301 -27.82 -45.32 40.73
N ALA A 302 -26.72 -46.04 41.01
CA ALA A 302 -26.69 -47.12 42.00
C ALA A 302 -26.98 -46.60 43.43
N PHE A 303 -26.42 -45.44 43.80
CA PHE A 303 -26.71 -44.76 45.07
C PHE A 303 -28.18 -44.34 45.18
N LEU A 304 -28.76 -43.75 44.13
CA LEU A 304 -30.19 -43.42 44.10
C LEU A 304 -31.07 -44.67 44.28
N LEU A 305 -30.75 -45.78 43.61
CA LEU A 305 -31.45 -47.05 43.78
C LEU A 305 -31.34 -47.61 45.21
N ALA A 306 -30.18 -47.46 45.86
CA ALA A 306 -29.99 -47.83 47.27
C ALA A 306 -30.84 -46.95 48.22
N VAL A 307 -30.81 -45.63 48.05
CA VAL A 307 -31.60 -44.67 48.85
C VAL A 307 -33.11 -44.87 48.64
N MET A 308 -33.55 -45.27 47.44
CA MET A 308 -34.93 -45.66 47.16
C MET A 308 -35.32 -46.98 47.86
N ALA A 309 -34.40 -47.95 47.95
CA ALA A 309 -34.63 -49.19 48.69
C ALA A 309 -34.71 -48.94 50.20
N GLU A 310 -33.78 -48.17 50.77
CA GLU A 310 -33.82 -47.78 52.20
C GLU A 310 -35.11 -47.01 52.54
N ASN A 311 -35.54 -46.07 51.70
CA ASN A 311 -36.84 -45.39 51.86
C ASN A 311 -38.00 -46.40 51.87
N LYS A 312 -38.03 -47.34 50.93
CA LYS A 312 -39.07 -48.36 50.83
C LYS A 312 -39.12 -49.25 52.08
N ASP A 313 -37.98 -49.57 52.67
CA ASP A 313 -37.90 -50.39 53.89
C ASP A 313 -38.26 -49.58 55.16
N LEU A 314 -37.88 -48.30 55.23
CA LEU A 314 -38.36 -47.38 56.28
C LEU A 314 -39.89 -47.20 56.23
N TRP A 315 -40.49 -47.09 55.04
CA TRP A 315 -41.94 -47.05 54.87
C TRP A 315 -42.62 -48.35 55.32
N GLN A 316 -42.04 -49.52 55.00
CA GLN A 316 -42.53 -50.81 55.51
C GLN A 316 -42.47 -50.87 57.04
N GLN A 317 -41.34 -50.49 57.65
CA GLN A 317 -41.19 -50.42 59.10
C GLN A 317 -42.20 -49.46 59.75
N LEU A 318 -42.46 -48.30 59.14
CA LEU A 318 -43.48 -47.36 59.61
C LEU A 318 -44.88 -48.00 59.60
N THR A 319 -45.26 -48.71 58.53
CA THR A 319 -46.56 -49.41 58.48
C THR A 319 -46.66 -50.59 59.44
N LEU A 320 -45.55 -51.29 59.71
CA LEU A 320 -45.50 -52.34 60.73
C LEU A 320 -45.74 -51.74 62.12
N LEU A 321 -44.98 -50.71 62.51
CA LEU A 321 -45.14 -49.99 63.79
C LEU A 321 -46.55 -49.40 63.97
N GLN A 322 -47.18 -48.91 62.89
CA GLN A 322 -48.58 -48.48 62.90
C GLN A 322 -49.54 -49.64 63.18
N SER A 323 -49.33 -50.82 62.56
CA SER A 323 -50.18 -51.99 62.80
C SER A 323 -49.97 -52.59 64.20
N GLU A 324 -48.74 -52.65 64.71
CA GLU A 324 -48.42 -53.05 66.08
C GLU A 324 -49.07 -52.10 67.11
N HIS A 325 -48.95 -50.79 66.92
CA HIS A 325 -49.58 -49.82 67.80
C HIS A 325 -51.11 -49.96 67.79
N ALA A 326 -51.72 -50.15 66.62
CA ALA A 326 -53.15 -50.39 66.49
C ALA A 326 -53.59 -51.69 67.19
N LEU A 327 -52.81 -52.76 67.09
CA LEU A 327 -53.06 -54.03 67.80
C LEU A 327 -52.98 -53.87 69.32
N VAL A 328 -51.94 -53.23 69.85
CA VAL A 328 -51.82 -53.01 71.32
C VAL A 328 -52.95 -52.10 71.82
N VAL A 329 -53.35 -51.07 71.06
CA VAL A 329 -54.51 -50.24 71.38
C VAL A 329 -55.82 -51.03 71.34
N ALA A 330 -55.97 -51.97 70.39
CA ALA A 330 -57.12 -52.86 70.32
C ALA A 330 -57.16 -53.85 71.50
N GLU A 331 -56.03 -54.46 71.88
CA GLU A 331 -55.94 -55.34 73.05
C GLU A 331 -56.27 -54.62 74.35
N VAL A 332 -55.74 -53.41 74.58
CA VAL A 332 -56.03 -52.63 75.80
C VAL A 332 -57.52 -52.26 75.86
N LYS A 333 -58.14 -51.91 74.73
CA LYS A 333 -59.60 -51.71 74.63
C LYS A 333 -60.38 -53.00 74.88
N LEU A 334 -59.93 -54.14 74.36
CA LEU A 334 -60.59 -55.43 74.57
C LEU A 334 -60.54 -55.86 76.04
N ARG A 335 -59.36 -55.77 76.68
CA ARG A 335 -59.16 -56.13 78.09
C ARG A 335 -59.95 -55.22 79.03
N SER A 336 -60.05 -53.91 78.74
CA SER A 336 -60.87 -52.98 79.53
C SER A 336 -62.39 -53.23 79.38
N VAL A 337 -62.85 -53.67 78.20
CA VAL A 337 -64.25 -54.07 77.99
C VAL A 337 -64.58 -55.44 78.62
N GLN A 338 -63.61 -56.34 78.75
CA GLN A 338 -63.79 -57.68 79.34
C GLN A 338 -63.87 -57.69 80.88
N GLY A 339 -63.67 -56.55 81.56
CA GLY A 339 -63.92 -56.40 83.01
C GLY A 339 -62.93 -57.13 83.94
N GLY A 340 -61.88 -57.75 83.40
CA GLY A 340 -60.81 -58.35 84.19
C GLY A 340 -59.95 -57.27 84.85
N SER A 341 -59.77 -57.34 86.18
CA SER A 341 -58.90 -56.42 86.91
C SER A 341 -57.42 -56.73 86.66
N VAL A 342 -56.89 -56.20 85.54
CA VAL A 342 -55.45 -56.16 85.24
C VAL A 342 -54.70 -55.57 86.43
N ALA A 343 -53.58 -56.19 86.81
CA ALA A 343 -52.81 -55.70 87.96
C ALA A 343 -52.25 -54.30 87.66
N GLY A 344 -52.22 -53.41 88.65
CA GLY A 344 -51.80 -52.01 88.44
C GLY A 344 -50.41 -51.85 87.82
N GLU A 345 -49.52 -52.82 88.08
CA GLU A 345 -48.17 -52.90 87.52
C GLU A 345 -48.19 -53.29 86.02
N GLU A 346 -49.05 -54.22 85.62
CA GLU A 346 -49.26 -54.61 84.21
C GLU A 346 -49.87 -53.44 83.41
N HIS A 347 -50.85 -52.74 83.98
CA HIS A 347 -51.42 -51.54 83.35
C HIS A 347 -50.35 -50.45 83.20
N ALA A 348 -49.54 -50.20 84.23
CA ALA A 348 -48.45 -49.23 84.17
C ALA A 348 -47.37 -49.63 83.15
N TYR A 349 -47.08 -50.92 83.00
CA TYR A 349 -46.15 -51.44 81.99
C TYR A 349 -46.68 -51.20 80.56
N VAL A 350 -47.91 -51.64 80.26
CA VAL A 350 -48.50 -51.49 78.93
C VAL A 350 -48.74 -50.01 78.58
N GLN A 351 -49.07 -49.17 79.56
CA GLN A 351 -49.21 -47.73 79.37
C GLN A 351 -47.87 -47.06 79.00
N ARG A 352 -46.75 -47.43 79.67
CA ARG A 352 -45.41 -46.98 79.28
C ARG A 352 -44.99 -47.49 77.90
N GLN A 353 -45.33 -48.74 77.57
CA GLN A 353 -45.04 -49.33 76.26
C GLN A 353 -45.83 -48.61 75.15
N LEU A 354 -47.09 -48.25 75.38
CA LEU A 354 -47.88 -47.41 74.48
C LEU A 354 -47.31 -45.98 74.35
N GLN A 355 -46.86 -45.37 75.44
CA GLN A 355 -46.18 -44.06 75.41
C GLN A 355 -44.91 -44.11 74.55
N ALA A 356 -44.02 -45.07 74.81
CA ALA A 356 -42.80 -45.25 74.00
C ALA A 356 -43.09 -45.56 72.52
N MET A 357 -44.18 -46.28 72.21
CA MET A 357 -44.60 -46.52 70.82
C MET A 357 -45.19 -45.27 70.16
N THR A 358 -46.02 -44.48 70.86
CA THR A 358 -46.53 -43.20 70.33
C THR A 358 -45.41 -42.19 70.10
N GLU A 359 -44.44 -42.10 71.01
CA GLU A 359 -43.24 -41.28 70.85
C GLU A 359 -42.45 -41.70 69.60
N ARG A 360 -42.10 -42.98 69.46
CA ARG A 360 -41.39 -43.53 68.28
C ARG A 360 -42.14 -43.31 66.97
N LEU A 361 -43.47 -43.45 66.98
CA LEU A 361 -44.29 -43.25 65.79
C LEU A 361 -44.36 -41.75 65.43
N SER A 362 -44.43 -40.86 66.43
CA SER A 362 -44.38 -39.41 66.21
C SER A 362 -43.03 -38.92 65.66
N THR A 363 -41.90 -39.45 66.14
CA THR A 363 -40.57 -39.10 65.60
C THR A 363 -40.36 -39.68 64.21
N ALA A 364 -40.83 -40.90 63.93
CA ALA A 364 -40.81 -41.46 62.59
C ALA A 364 -41.69 -40.66 61.60
N GLN A 365 -42.87 -40.19 62.02
CA GLN A 365 -43.70 -39.29 61.22
C GLN A 365 -43.03 -37.94 60.96
N GLN A 366 -42.40 -37.32 61.97
CA GLN A 366 -41.62 -36.08 61.80
C GLN A 366 -40.44 -36.28 60.85
N LEU A 367 -39.75 -37.42 60.93
CA LEU A 367 -38.62 -37.74 60.06
C LEU A 367 -39.08 -37.87 58.59
N VAL A 368 -40.16 -38.63 58.32
CA VAL A 368 -40.76 -38.74 56.98
C VAL A 368 -41.29 -37.39 56.47
N GLN A 369 -41.85 -36.54 57.33
CA GLN A 369 -42.24 -35.17 56.96
C GLN A 369 -41.02 -34.31 56.60
N SER A 370 -39.92 -34.40 57.35
CA SER A 370 -38.69 -33.67 57.03
C SER A 370 -38.06 -34.14 55.70
N GLN A 371 -38.01 -35.45 55.45
CA GLN A 371 -37.53 -36.02 54.19
C GLN A 371 -38.41 -35.66 52.98
N THR A 372 -39.73 -35.63 53.14
CA THR A 372 -40.64 -35.23 52.04
C THR A 372 -40.64 -33.72 51.76
N VAL A 373 -40.29 -32.88 52.73
CA VAL A 373 -39.99 -31.45 52.49
C VAL A 373 -38.64 -31.30 51.78
N LEU A 374 -37.60 -32.02 52.23
CA LEU A 374 -36.27 -31.99 51.60
C LEU A 374 -36.30 -32.48 50.15
N ALA A 375 -37.00 -33.59 49.88
CA ALA A 375 -37.16 -34.12 48.52
C ALA A 375 -37.82 -33.11 47.57
N ARG A 376 -38.87 -32.40 48.03
CA ARG A 376 -39.52 -31.32 47.24
C ARG A 376 -38.62 -30.12 46.99
N ALA A 377 -37.74 -29.78 47.94
CA ALA A 377 -36.75 -28.73 47.73
C ALA A 377 -35.75 -29.15 46.64
N HIS A 378 -35.24 -30.38 46.68
CA HIS A 378 -34.35 -30.90 45.63
C HIS A 378 -35.05 -31.09 44.27
N GLU A 379 -36.33 -31.45 44.23
CA GLU A 379 -37.15 -31.45 43.00
C GLU A 379 -37.25 -30.05 42.38
N GLN A 380 -37.40 -29.01 43.21
CA GLN A 380 -37.42 -27.61 42.79
C GLN A 380 -36.04 -27.13 42.31
N GLU A 381 -34.97 -27.41 43.06
CA GLU A 381 -33.59 -27.12 42.67
C GLU A 381 -33.21 -27.77 41.33
N MET A 382 -33.61 -29.03 41.10
CA MET A 382 -33.39 -29.69 39.80
C MET A 382 -34.21 -29.05 38.67
N ALA A 383 -35.46 -28.65 38.93
CA ALA A 383 -36.27 -27.97 37.92
C ALA A 383 -35.66 -26.61 37.52
N GLU A 384 -35.23 -25.80 38.48
CA GLU A 384 -34.54 -24.52 38.23
C GLU A 384 -33.20 -24.73 37.48
N LEU A 385 -32.44 -25.77 37.81
CA LEU A 385 -31.20 -26.11 37.09
C LEU A 385 -31.45 -26.60 35.66
N LEU A 386 -32.54 -27.32 35.41
CA LEU A 386 -32.94 -27.74 34.05
C LEU A 386 -33.40 -26.53 33.23
N GLU A 387 -34.25 -25.65 33.77
CA GLU A 387 -34.65 -24.40 33.08
C GLU A 387 -33.43 -23.48 32.82
N ALA A 388 -32.49 -23.38 33.77
CA ALA A 388 -31.26 -22.64 33.57
C ALA A 388 -30.41 -23.23 32.43
N ASN A 389 -30.28 -24.56 32.37
CA ASN A 389 -29.56 -25.26 31.30
C ASN A 389 -30.23 -25.04 29.94
N ASP A 390 -31.55 -25.18 29.85
CA ASP A 390 -32.35 -24.89 28.66
C ASP A 390 -32.14 -23.45 28.14
N THR A 391 -32.13 -22.45 29.03
CA THR A 391 -31.85 -21.06 28.61
C THR A 391 -30.39 -20.83 28.19
N MET A 392 -29.45 -21.62 28.69
CA MET A 392 -28.04 -21.59 28.28
C MET A 392 -27.85 -22.24 26.90
N GLN A 393 -28.48 -23.39 26.64
CA GLN A 393 -28.48 -24.07 25.34
C GLN A 393 -29.05 -23.17 24.24
N ARG A 394 -30.22 -22.56 24.46
CA ARG A 394 -30.83 -21.63 23.48
C ARG A 394 -29.93 -20.42 23.18
N ARG A 395 -29.17 -19.93 24.16
CA ARG A 395 -28.17 -18.86 23.97
C ARG A 395 -26.96 -19.33 23.18
N LEU A 396 -26.49 -20.57 23.38
CA LEU A 396 -25.42 -21.15 22.57
C LEU A 396 -25.87 -21.28 21.11
N GLU A 397 -27.06 -21.85 20.84
CA GLU A 397 -27.60 -21.90 19.47
C GLU A 397 -27.76 -20.51 18.83
N GLU A 398 -28.19 -19.50 19.60
CA GLU A 398 -28.27 -18.11 19.10
C GLU A 398 -26.88 -17.53 18.78
N LEU A 399 -25.85 -17.85 19.55
CA LEU A 399 -24.48 -17.40 19.30
C LEU A 399 -23.88 -18.14 18.09
N GLU A 400 -24.06 -19.45 17.98
CA GLU A 400 -23.65 -20.26 16.82
C GLU A 400 -24.28 -19.74 15.52
N ARG A 401 -25.59 -19.46 15.52
CA ARG A 401 -26.31 -18.86 14.39
C ARG A 401 -25.74 -17.48 14.01
N ARG A 402 -25.34 -16.66 14.98
CA ARG A 402 -24.69 -15.36 14.74
C ARG A 402 -23.27 -15.50 14.22
N CYS A 403 -22.48 -16.46 14.71
CA CYS A 403 -21.15 -16.76 14.21
C CYS A 403 -21.21 -17.20 12.74
N ALA A 404 -22.07 -18.16 12.40
CA ALA A 404 -22.26 -18.62 11.02
C ALA A 404 -22.75 -17.49 10.07
N GLN A 405 -23.58 -16.56 10.56
CA GLN A 405 -23.95 -15.37 9.80
C GLN A 405 -22.76 -14.41 9.59
N LEU A 406 -21.96 -14.16 10.63
CA LEU A 406 -20.78 -13.31 10.54
C LEU A 406 -19.74 -13.90 9.58
N GLU A 407 -19.48 -15.21 9.67
CA GLU A 407 -18.64 -15.96 8.73
C GLU A 407 -19.13 -15.80 7.29
N GLN A 408 -20.42 -16.00 7.01
CA GLN A 408 -20.99 -15.77 5.68
C GLN A 408 -20.82 -14.33 5.19
N THR A 409 -20.97 -13.32 6.04
CA THR A 409 -20.70 -11.92 5.64
C THR A 409 -19.21 -11.64 5.45
N SER A 410 -18.33 -12.33 6.18
CA SER A 410 -16.88 -12.25 6.01
C SER A 410 -16.46 -12.84 4.66
N ASP A 411 -16.99 -14.02 4.32
CA ASP A 411 -16.80 -14.69 3.03
C ASP A 411 -17.28 -13.84 1.85
N GLN A 412 -18.45 -13.21 1.98
CA GLN A 412 -18.99 -12.30 0.97
C GLN A 412 -18.09 -11.08 0.78
N ARG A 413 -17.60 -10.47 1.88
CA ARG A 413 -16.66 -9.35 1.82
C ARG A 413 -15.30 -9.76 1.23
N ALA A 414 -14.79 -10.94 1.56
CA ALA A 414 -13.55 -11.46 1.00
C ALA A 414 -13.64 -11.69 -0.52
N ARG A 415 -14.77 -12.18 -1.02
CA ARG A 415 -15.04 -12.33 -2.45
C ARG A 415 -15.16 -10.97 -3.15
N ALA A 416 -15.92 -10.03 -2.58
CA ALA A 416 -16.05 -8.68 -3.11
C ALA A 416 -14.70 -7.91 -3.14
N LEU A 417 -13.82 -8.15 -2.16
CA LEU A 417 -12.45 -7.62 -2.16
C LEU A 417 -11.59 -8.26 -3.26
N ALA A 418 -11.65 -9.57 -3.44
CA ALA A 418 -10.93 -10.26 -4.52
C ALA A 418 -11.40 -9.82 -5.92
N GLU A 419 -12.70 -9.57 -6.10
CA GLU A 419 -13.28 -8.98 -7.31
C GLU A 419 -12.78 -7.53 -7.52
N ALA A 420 -12.76 -6.71 -6.47
CA ALA A 420 -12.23 -5.35 -6.55
C ALA A 420 -10.72 -5.34 -6.91
N ASP A 421 -9.90 -6.16 -6.26
CA ASP A 421 -8.47 -6.29 -6.56
C ASP A 421 -8.22 -6.79 -7.99
N ALA A 422 -9.06 -7.69 -8.51
CA ALA A 422 -9.01 -8.11 -9.92
C ALA A 422 -9.31 -6.95 -10.88
N THR A 423 -10.37 -6.16 -10.64
CA THR A 423 -10.68 -4.98 -11.47
C THR A 423 -9.61 -3.90 -11.40
N LEU A 424 -8.94 -3.72 -10.25
CA LEU A 424 -7.78 -2.84 -10.12
C LEU A 424 -6.56 -3.37 -10.89
N GLY A 425 -6.36 -4.69 -10.92
CA GLY A 425 -5.37 -5.36 -11.78
C GLY A 425 -5.62 -5.11 -13.27
N GLU A 426 -6.87 -5.25 -13.73
CA GLU A 426 -7.25 -4.96 -15.11
C GLU A 426 -7.09 -3.46 -15.46
N ALA A 427 -7.56 -2.56 -14.60
CA ALA A 427 -7.44 -1.12 -14.81
C ALA A 427 -5.96 -0.66 -14.85
N THR A 428 -5.10 -1.20 -13.99
CA THR A 428 -3.66 -0.89 -14.02
C THR A 428 -2.97 -1.46 -15.25
N ALA A 429 -3.36 -2.64 -15.74
CA ALA A 429 -2.90 -3.19 -17.02
C ALA A 429 -3.35 -2.34 -18.23
N GLN A 430 -4.59 -1.87 -18.24
CA GLN A 430 -5.10 -0.94 -19.27
C GLN A 430 -4.32 0.38 -19.27
N ILE A 431 -4.08 0.97 -18.09
CA ILE A 431 -3.25 2.18 -17.94
C ILE A 431 -1.83 1.94 -18.45
N ALA A 432 -1.22 0.77 -18.17
CA ALA A 432 0.09 0.42 -18.68
C ALA A 432 0.11 0.32 -20.23
N GLY A 433 -0.93 -0.26 -20.84
CA GLY A 433 -1.10 -0.32 -22.29
C GLY A 433 -1.28 1.05 -22.95
N LEU A 434 -2.09 1.93 -22.34
CA LEU A 434 -2.27 3.31 -22.77
C LEU A 434 -0.98 4.13 -22.63
N GLN A 435 -0.19 3.91 -21.58
CA GLN A 435 1.15 4.50 -21.48
C GLN A 435 2.13 3.92 -22.50
N GLY A 436 1.98 2.66 -22.92
CA GLY A 436 2.75 2.05 -24.01
C GLY A 436 2.49 2.76 -25.33
N THR A 437 1.24 2.73 -25.79
CA THR A 437 0.82 3.40 -27.05
C THR A 437 1.14 4.90 -27.06
N LEU A 438 1.02 5.60 -25.92
CA LEU A 438 1.40 7.02 -25.81
C LEU A 438 2.92 7.25 -25.84
N ARG A 439 3.76 6.28 -25.44
CA ARG A 439 5.21 6.32 -25.71
C ARG A 439 5.50 6.08 -27.18
N ASP A 440 4.82 5.14 -27.82
CA ASP A 440 5.01 4.81 -29.24
C ASP A 440 4.60 5.99 -30.15
N GLU A 441 3.46 6.63 -29.89
CA GLU A 441 3.05 7.85 -30.60
C GLU A 441 4.02 9.00 -30.38
N ARG A 442 4.59 9.17 -29.17
CA ARG A 442 5.66 10.15 -28.94
C ARG A 442 6.92 9.84 -29.74
N GLN A 443 7.29 8.56 -29.89
CA GLN A 443 8.42 8.15 -30.74
C GLN A 443 8.13 8.39 -32.23
N ARG A 444 6.91 8.08 -32.71
CA ARG A 444 6.45 8.38 -34.08
C ARG A 444 6.49 9.88 -34.37
N CYS A 445 5.95 10.71 -33.47
CA CYS A 445 6.04 12.16 -33.59
C CYS A 445 7.48 12.67 -33.57
N ALA A 446 8.35 12.11 -32.72
CA ALA A 446 9.77 12.49 -32.68
C ALA A 446 10.51 12.13 -33.99
N ALA A 447 10.21 10.97 -34.59
CA ALA A 447 10.74 10.57 -35.89
C ALA A 447 10.28 11.52 -37.01
N VAL A 448 8.98 11.81 -37.11
CA VAL A 448 8.44 12.77 -38.09
C VAL A 448 9.01 14.18 -37.89
N VAL A 449 9.23 14.62 -36.65
CA VAL A 449 9.91 15.90 -36.37
C VAL A 449 11.39 15.88 -36.77
N ALA A 450 12.07 14.73 -36.70
CA ALA A 450 13.43 14.58 -37.21
C ALA A 450 13.48 14.59 -38.75
N GLU A 451 12.54 13.92 -39.42
CA GLU A 451 12.37 13.94 -40.88
C GLU A 451 12.07 15.36 -41.39
N VAL A 452 11.12 16.07 -40.79
CA VAL A 452 10.79 17.47 -41.16
C VAL A 452 11.99 18.40 -40.91
N LYS A 453 12.78 18.18 -39.85
CA LYS A 453 14.03 18.94 -39.64
C LYS A 453 15.13 18.58 -40.64
N ALA A 454 15.13 17.37 -41.20
CA ALA A 454 16.04 16.99 -42.28
C ALA A 454 15.63 17.66 -43.60
N THR A 455 14.34 17.62 -43.98
CA THR A 455 13.86 18.26 -45.21
C THR A 455 13.91 19.79 -45.14
N GLN A 456 13.71 20.38 -43.96
CA GLN A 456 13.93 21.81 -43.76
C GLN A 456 15.40 22.20 -44.01
N ARG A 457 16.36 21.38 -43.55
CA ARG A 457 17.80 21.62 -43.81
C ARG A 457 18.12 21.49 -45.28
N THR A 458 17.70 20.42 -45.95
CA THR A 458 18.00 20.27 -47.39
C THR A 458 17.39 21.38 -48.23
N MET A 459 16.16 21.82 -47.92
CA MET A 459 15.59 23.01 -48.57
C MET A 459 16.39 24.29 -48.26
N GLN A 460 16.89 24.46 -47.03
CA GLN A 460 17.73 25.61 -46.69
C GLN A 460 19.08 25.56 -47.41
N ASP A 461 19.73 24.40 -47.48
CA ASP A 461 20.96 24.19 -48.24
C ASP A 461 20.75 24.46 -49.75
N GLU A 462 19.59 24.09 -50.30
CA GLU A 462 19.17 24.44 -51.67
C GLU A 462 18.94 25.95 -51.84
N TYR A 463 18.25 26.63 -50.90
CA TYR A 463 18.04 28.07 -50.97
C TYR A 463 19.36 28.84 -50.85
N ASP A 464 20.21 28.49 -49.89
CA ASP A 464 21.55 29.07 -49.74
C ASP A 464 22.41 28.84 -51.01
N SER A 465 22.27 27.70 -51.67
CA SER A 465 22.94 27.42 -52.94
C SER A 465 22.41 28.27 -54.10
N ARG A 466 21.09 28.51 -54.16
CA ARG A 466 20.48 29.41 -55.15
C ARG A 466 20.82 30.88 -54.88
N VAL A 467 20.93 31.30 -53.62
CA VAL A 467 21.39 32.63 -53.25
C VAL A 467 22.82 32.85 -53.75
N ARG A 468 23.74 31.91 -53.48
CA ARG A 468 25.13 31.98 -54.00
C ARG A 468 25.20 31.98 -55.53
N GLN A 469 24.30 31.27 -56.21
CA GLN A 469 24.19 31.33 -57.68
C GLN A 469 23.74 32.70 -58.16
N LEU A 470 22.71 33.28 -57.56
CA LEU A 470 22.22 34.62 -57.90
C LEU A 470 23.22 35.73 -57.54
N GLU A 471 23.95 35.60 -56.42
CA GLU A 471 25.06 36.48 -56.05
C GLU A 471 26.14 36.45 -57.15
N HIS A 472 26.54 35.26 -57.61
CA HIS A 472 27.53 35.10 -58.68
C HIS A 472 27.03 35.57 -60.05
N ASP A 473 25.77 35.33 -60.40
CA ASP A 473 25.14 35.86 -61.61
C ASP A 473 25.08 37.41 -61.58
N CYS A 474 24.93 38.01 -60.39
CA CYS A 474 25.03 39.46 -60.19
C CYS A 474 26.48 39.96 -60.32
N GLU A 475 27.48 39.27 -59.76
CA GLU A 475 28.90 39.59 -59.97
C GLU A 475 29.25 39.60 -61.47
N ILE A 476 28.81 38.58 -62.22
CA ILE A 476 28.99 38.49 -63.67
C ILE A 476 28.26 39.64 -64.40
N ALA A 477 27.07 40.03 -63.94
CA ALA A 477 26.34 41.16 -64.50
C ALA A 477 27.02 42.52 -64.21
N ASP A 478 27.62 42.69 -63.03
CA ASP A 478 28.38 43.89 -62.67
C ASP A 478 29.70 43.97 -63.44
N ASP A 479 30.42 42.86 -63.63
CA ASP A 479 31.57 42.77 -64.56
C ASP A 479 31.15 43.07 -66.02
N ALA A 480 29.98 42.60 -66.45
CA ALA A 480 29.44 42.91 -67.77
C ALA A 480 29.02 44.38 -67.93
N THR A 481 28.46 45.02 -66.89
CA THR A 481 28.08 46.44 -66.96
C THR A 481 29.29 47.36 -66.84
N THR A 482 30.30 47.04 -66.03
CA THR A 482 31.55 47.82 -65.94
C THR A 482 32.39 47.71 -67.21
N THR A 483 32.48 46.53 -67.83
CA THR A 483 33.12 46.40 -69.15
C THR A 483 32.34 47.13 -70.25
N LEU A 484 30.99 47.09 -70.24
CA LEU A 484 30.19 47.92 -71.14
C LEU A 484 30.40 49.43 -70.90
N GLN A 485 30.45 49.88 -69.64
CA GLN A 485 30.77 51.27 -69.29
C GLN A 485 32.14 51.68 -69.86
N HIS A 486 33.19 50.86 -69.69
CA HIS A 486 34.51 51.13 -70.27
C HIS A 486 34.45 51.23 -71.81
N THR A 487 33.68 50.37 -72.49
CA THR A 487 33.50 50.50 -73.96
C THR A 487 32.71 51.74 -74.38
N LEU A 488 31.76 52.20 -73.55
CA LEU A 488 31.03 53.45 -73.76
C LEU A 488 31.95 54.66 -73.55
N GLU A 489 32.76 54.68 -72.49
CA GLU A 489 33.77 55.71 -72.26
C GLU A 489 34.81 55.76 -73.40
N GLU A 490 35.28 54.61 -73.87
CA GLU A 490 36.13 54.51 -75.05
C GLU A 490 35.47 55.06 -76.32
N THR A 491 34.19 54.78 -76.56
CA THR A 491 33.47 55.28 -77.75
C THR A 491 33.15 56.77 -77.63
N ALA A 492 32.85 57.27 -76.43
CA ALA A 492 32.74 58.70 -76.15
C ALA A 492 34.09 59.41 -76.40
N ALA A 493 35.20 58.90 -75.89
CA ALA A 493 36.54 59.45 -76.14
C ALA A 493 36.93 59.44 -77.63
N LYS A 494 36.48 58.43 -78.40
CA LYS A 494 36.66 58.37 -79.86
C LYS A 494 35.78 59.39 -80.59
N LEU A 495 34.52 59.58 -80.16
CA LEU A 495 33.62 60.62 -80.68
C LEU A 495 34.17 62.03 -80.40
N ASP A 496 34.66 62.27 -79.20
CA ASP A 496 35.36 63.49 -78.76
C ASP A 496 36.52 63.88 -79.71
N VAL A 497 37.31 62.90 -80.14
CA VAL A 497 38.42 63.11 -81.10
C VAL A 497 37.88 63.43 -82.51
N VAL A 498 36.80 62.77 -82.93
CA VAL A 498 36.13 63.06 -84.21
C VAL A 498 35.50 64.45 -84.19
N GLU A 499 34.87 64.87 -83.08
CA GLU A 499 34.27 66.20 -82.97
C GLU A 499 35.35 67.29 -83.02
N ARG A 500 36.46 67.15 -82.29
CA ARG A 500 37.61 68.08 -82.39
C ARG A 500 38.16 68.19 -83.81
N ALA A 501 38.22 67.08 -84.55
CA ALA A 501 38.65 67.06 -85.95
C ALA A 501 37.62 67.64 -86.94
N LEU A 502 36.33 67.57 -86.63
CA LEU A 502 35.27 68.27 -87.37
C LEU A 502 35.28 69.78 -87.06
N GLN A 503 35.48 70.16 -85.80
CA GLN A 503 35.63 71.54 -85.38
C GLN A 503 36.86 72.18 -86.06
N SER A 504 38.03 71.52 -86.09
CA SER A 504 39.21 72.06 -86.78
C SER A 504 38.97 72.25 -88.28
N ARG A 505 38.40 71.24 -88.97
CA ARG A 505 38.01 71.35 -90.39
C ARG A 505 36.97 72.43 -90.66
N SER A 506 36.04 72.66 -89.72
CA SER A 506 35.08 73.77 -89.84
C SER A 506 35.78 75.14 -89.75
N HIS A 507 36.84 75.24 -88.96
CA HIS A 507 37.67 76.45 -88.81
C HIS A 507 38.55 76.67 -90.06
N GLU A 508 39.14 75.61 -90.61
CA GLU A 508 39.84 75.62 -91.90
C GLU A 508 38.92 76.05 -93.06
N TYR A 509 37.68 75.55 -93.09
CA TYR A 509 36.70 75.96 -94.10
C TYR A 509 36.21 77.40 -93.90
N ALA A 510 36.06 77.86 -92.64
CA ALA A 510 35.69 79.23 -92.34
C ALA A 510 36.78 80.24 -92.73
N SER A 511 38.06 79.92 -92.49
CA SER A 511 39.18 80.77 -92.90
C SER A 511 39.37 80.78 -94.42
N TYR A 512 39.21 79.64 -95.10
CA TYR A 512 39.17 79.57 -96.56
C TYR A 512 38.04 80.46 -97.14
N LYS A 513 36.82 80.37 -96.58
CA LYS A 513 35.68 81.20 -97.00
C LYS A 513 35.94 82.71 -96.77
N ALA A 514 36.59 83.07 -95.66
CA ALA A 514 36.99 84.45 -95.39
C ALA A 514 38.02 84.95 -96.42
N HIS A 515 38.99 84.11 -96.81
CA HIS A 515 40.00 84.44 -97.81
C HIS A 515 39.36 84.69 -99.19
N VAL A 516 38.49 83.78 -99.66
CA VAL A 516 37.77 83.92 -100.95
C VAL A 516 36.87 85.17 -100.97
N THR A 517 36.22 85.51 -99.85
CA THR A 517 35.42 86.74 -99.77
C THR A 517 36.26 88.02 -99.78
N ALA A 518 37.50 87.99 -99.26
CA ALA A 518 38.44 89.10 -99.37
C ALA A 518 38.94 89.29 -100.82
N GLU A 519 39.34 88.22 -101.50
CA GLU A 519 39.75 88.28 -102.92
C GLU A 519 38.63 88.81 -103.82
N HIS A 520 37.38 88.41 -103.56
CA HIS A 520 36.22 88.89 -104.32
C HIS A 520 35.93 90.38 -104.03
N ALA A 521 36.14 90.85 -102.79
CA ALA A 521 36.03 92.26 -102.45
C ALA A 521 37.10 93.12 -103.14
N GLU A 522 38.35 92.64 -103.24
CA GLU A 522 39.40 93.32 -103.99
C GLU A 522 39.09 93.41 -105.50
N ALA A 523 38.56 92.33 -106.10
CA ALA A 523 38.15 92.34 -107.50
C ALA A 523 37.04 93.37 -107.78
N VAL A 524 36.04 93.45 -106.90
CA VAL A 524 34.97 94.47 -106.97
C VAL A 524 35.52 95.89 -106.76
N GLY A 525 36.54 96.07 -105.93
CA GLY A 525 37.25 97.34 -105.77
C GLY A 525 37.87 97.83 -107.08
N ARG A 526 38.66 96.98 -107.75
CA ARG A 526 39.35 97.31 -109.01
C ARG A 526 38.36 97.74 -110.11
N HIS A 527 37.24 97.01 -110.26
CA HIS A 527 36.18 97.38 -111.19
C HIS A 527 35.47 98.71 -110.86
N ARG A 528 35.48 99.14 -109.59
CA ARG A 528 34.89 100.41 -109.17
C ARG A 528 35.76 101.60 -109.57
N ASP A 529 37.08 101.45 -109.47
CA ASP A 529 38.04 102.50 -109.82
C ASP A 529 38.11 102.74 -111.34
N ASP A 530 38.03 101.67 -112.14
CA ASP A 530 37.97 101.78 -113.60
C ASP A 530 36.72 102.55 -114.08
N LEU A 531 35.56 102.28 -113.46
CA LEU A 531 34.31 103.01 -113.74
C LEU A 531 34.36 104.49 -113.33
N GLN A 532 35.19 104.87 -112.35
CA GLN A 532 35.39 106.27 -111.98
C GLN A 532 36.25 107.02 -113.01
N ARG A 533 37.29 106.38 -113.55
CA ARG A 533 38.14 106.97 -114.62
C ARG A 533 37.33 107.27 -115.88
N VAL A 534 36.42 106.37 -116.27
CA VAL A 534 35.52 106.58 -117.43
C VAL A 534 34.55 107.75 -117.20
N ARG A 535 34.12 108.01 -115.95
CA ARG A 535 33.25 109.18 -115.65
C ARG A 535 33.98 110.51 -115.75
N ALA A 536 35.23 110.60 -115.26
CA ALA A 536 35.99 111.84 -115.30
C ALA A 536 36.15 112.39 -116.73
N VAL A 537 36.51 111.53 -117.69
CA VAL A 537 36.67 111.90 -119.11
C VAL A 537 35.34 112.41 -119.72
N MET A 538 34.21 111.78 -119.37
CA MET A 538 32.88 112.19 -119.83
C MET A 538 32.42 113.54 -119.24
N GLU A 539 32.90 113.92 -118.06
CA GLU A 539 32.53 115.18 -117.41
C GLU A 539 33.33 116.37 -117.97
N GLU A 540 34.58 116.16 -118.42
CA GLU A 540 35.39 117.19 -119.10
C GLU A 540 34.75 117.63 -120.42
N GLU A 541 34.35 116.71 -121.31
CA GLU A 541 33.69 117.04 -122.59
C GLU A 541 32.36 117.80 -122.39
N VAL A 542 31.61 117.48 -121.35
CA VAL A 542 30.31 118.09 -121.03
C VAL A 542 30.45 119.52 -120.49
N THR A 543 31.60 119.90 -119.92
CA THR A 543 31.83 121.29 -119.49
C THR A 543 32.16 122.21 -120.67
N ALA A 544 32.96 121.75 -121.64
CA ALA A 544 33.31 122.53 -122.84
C ALA A 544 32.07 122.95 -123.65
N LEU A 545 31.10 122.05 -123.81
CA LEU A 545 29.86 122.29 -124.56
C LEU A 545 28.84 123.19 -123.83
N ARG A 546 29.02 123.46 -122.53
CA ARG A 546 28.14 124.36 -121.76
C ARG A 546 28.56 125.83 -121.86
N ALA A 547 29.87 126.10 -121.96
CA ALA A 547 30.39 127.47 -122.07
C ALA A 547 29.88 128.22 -123.32
N GLN A 548 29.68 127.51 -124.43
CA GLN A 548 29.21 128.08 -125.71
C GLN A 548 27.69 128.30 -125.78
N LEU A 549 26.94 127.99 -124.71
CA LEU A 549 25.46 127.96 -124.72
C LEU A 549 24.79 128.94 -123.75
N GLU A 550 25.55 129.57 -122.85
CA GLU A 550 25.05 130.64 -121.96
C GLU A 550 25.01 132.00 -122.69
N GLU A 551 26.05 132.33 -123.46
CA GLU A 551 26.23 133.62 -124.16
C GLU A 551 25.08 133.98 -125.12
N ALA A 552 24.35 132.98 -125.63
CA ALA A 552 23.21 133.17 -126.54
C ALA A 552 21.83 133.23 -125.84
N ARG A 553 21.75 133.10 -124.50
CA ARG A 553 20.47 132.85 -123.79
C ARG A 553 19.97 133.99 -122.89
N GLU A 554 20.78 135.01 -122.62
CA GLU A 554 20.35 136.14 -121.79
C GLU A 554 19.39 137.11 -122.52
N ALA A 555 19.36 137.10 -123.85
CA ALA A 555 18.72 138.14 -124.66
C ALA A 555 17.19 138.01 -124.86
N ALA A 556 16.53 136.93 -124.41
CA ALA A 556 15.17 136.58 -124.86
C ALA A 556 14.22 136.02 -123.78
N ARG A 557 14.05 136.72 -122.65
CA ARG A 557 13.04 136.41 -121.60
C ARG A 557 12.24 137.62 -121.09
N ALA A 558 11.77 138.48 -121.99
CA ALA A 558 10.84 139.56 -121.66
C ALA A 558 9.43 139.25 -122.19
N ALA A 559 8.41 139.27 -121.31
CA ALA A 559 6.99 138.94 -121.53
C ALA A 559 6.71 137.47 -121.95
N ALA A 560 5.54 136.86 -121.73
CA ALA A 560 4.43 137.00 -120.76
C ALA A 560 3.63 135.65 -120.83
N ARG A 561 2.93 135.10 -119.81
CA ARG A 561 1.79 135.60 -119.01
C ARG A 561 0.58 136.03 -119.86
N ASP A 562 -0.65 135.53 -119.72
CA ASP A 562 -1.29 134.52 -118.84
C ASP A 562 -2.53 133.90 -119.58
N GLY A 563 -3.24 132.92 -119.00
CA GLY A 563 -4.71 132.76 -119.19
C GLY A 563 -5.32 131.61 -120.04
N GLU A 564 -5.84 130.59 -119.34
CA GLU A 564 -7.20 129.97 -119.43
C GLU A 564 -7.87 129.44 -120.74
N GLU A 565 -8.40 128.20 -120.64
CA GLU A 565 -9.70 127.65 -121.14
C GLU A 565 -10.08 127.58 -122.65
N ALA A 566 -10.85 126.59 -123.18
CA ALA A 566 -11.34 125.28 -122.68
C ALA A 566 -11.90 124.35 -123.83
N ALA A 567 -12.16 123.06 -123.50
CA ALA A 567 -12.87 122.00 -124.27
C ALA A 567 -12.16 121.44 -125.55
N VAL A 568 -12.30 120.17 -125.99
CA VAL A 568 -13.50 119.29 -126.14
C VAL A 568 -13.15 117.76 -126.10
N ARG A 569 -13.91 117.00 -125.27
CA ARG A 569 -14.48 115.61 -125.38
C ARG A 569 -13.72 114.37 -125.94
N GLU A 570 -14.32 113.22 -125.59
CA GLU A 570 -14.15 111.82 -126.04
C GLU A 570 -12.99 111.02 -125.40
N SER A 571 -13.17 109.77 -124.93
CA SER A 571 -14.31 108.83 -125.05
C SER A 571 -14.66 108.12 -123.72
N THR A 572 -15.95 108.03 -123.37
CA THR A 572 -16.43 107.41 -122.11
C THR A 572 -17.77 106.69 -122.28
N THR A 573 -17.75 105.37 -122.51
CA THR A 573 -18.94 104.48 -122.37
C THR A 573 -18.57 102.99 -122.20
N ALA A 574 -17.46 102.52 -122.77
CA ALA A 574 -17.16 101.08 -122.86
C ALA A 574 -16.59 100.39 -121.60
N LEU A 575 -16.03 101.14 -120.64
CA LEU A 575 -15.31 100.56 -119.50
C LEU A 575 -16.18 100.32 -118.26
N ALA A 576 -17.18 101.17 -118.00
CA ALA A 576 -18.02 101.07 -116.80
C ALA A 576 -18.79 99.73 -116.71
N HIS A 577 -19.25 99.21 -117.85
CA HIS A 577 -20.03 97.98 -117.88
C HIS A 577 -19.20 96.71 -117.61
N ARG A 578 -17.87 96.76 -117.83
CA ARG A 578 -16.96 95.63 -117.57
C ARG A 578 -16.57 95.50 -116.09
N ALA A 579 -16.35 96.62 -115.41
CA ALA A 579 -16.01 96.63 -113.98
C ALA A 579 -17.13 96.01 -113.12
N ALA A 580 -18.38 96.47 -113.31
CA ALA A 580 -19.54 95.94 -112.59
C ALA A 580 -19.78 94.44 -112.82
N GLN A 581 -19.39 93.90 -113.98
CA GLN A 581 -19.49 92.47 -114.27
C GLN A 581 -18.46 91.63 -113.50
N GLN A 582 -17.26 92.18 -113.26
CA GLN A 582 -16.19 91.50 -112.51
C GLN A 582 -16.44 91.51 -111.00
N GLU A 583 -17.09 92.57 -110.48
CA GLU A 583 -17.53 92.61 -109.08
C GLU A 583 -18.66 91.61 -108.80
N LEU A 584 -19.59 91.44 -109.74
CA LEU A 584 -20.66 90.43 -109.62
C LEU A 584 -20.13 88.99 -109.64
N SER A 585 -19.16 88.65 -110.50
CA SER A 585 -18.55 87.31 -110.46
C SER A 585 -17.78 87.08 -109.16
N ARG A 586 -17.02 88.09 -108.70
CA ARG A 586 -16.26 88.01 -107.45
C ARG A 586 -17.16 87.77 -106.23
N LEU A 587 -18.29 88.45 -106.14
CA LEU A 587 -19.27 88.24 -105.06
C LEU A 587 -19.96 86.86 -105.15
N GLN A 588 -20.07 86.27 -106.34
CA GLN A 588 -20.56 84.90 -106.51
C GLN A 588 -19.52 83.86 -106.05
N ASP A 589 -18.24 84.05 -106.36
CA ASP A 589 -17.14 83.20 -105.89
C ASP A 589 -16.97 83.30 -104.36
N GLU A 590 -17.07 84.50 -103.79
CA GLU A 590 -17.01 84.72 -102.34
C GLU A 590 -18.23 84.08 -101.63
N LEU A 591 -19.43 84.13 -102.22
CA LEU A 591 -20.61 83.39 -101.72
C LEU A 591 -20.47 81.86 -101.85
N ALA A 592 -19.85 81.36 -102.92
CA ALA A 592 -19.57 79.94 -103.08
C ALA A 592 -18.57 79.44 -102.01
N ARG A 593 -17.51 80.21 -101.76
CA ARG A 593 -16.50 79.94 -100.74
C ARG A 593 -17.09 79.93 -99.32
N LEU A 594 -17.93 80.91 -98.99
CA LEU A 594 -18.63 80.97 -97.70
C LEU A 594 -19.61 79.79 -97.50
N ARG A 595 -20.24 79.29 -98.57
CA ARG A 595 -21.06 78.07 -98.52
C ARG A 595 -20.23 76.82 -98.27
N GLY A 596 -19.06 76.69 -98.91
CA GLY A 596 -18.11 75.61 -98.65
C GLY A 596 -17.65 75.56 -97.19
N GLN A 597 -17.25 76.71 -96.65
CA GLN A 597 -16.85 76.85 -95.24
C GLN A 597 -18.00 76.55 -94.27
N LEU A 598 -19.25 76.86 -94.63
CA LEU A 598 -20.42 76.48 -93.84
C LEU A 598 -20.63 74.96 -93.83
N THR A 599 -20.47 74.27 -94.98
CA THR A 599 -20.57 72.81 -95.03
C THR A 599 -19.44 72.12 -94.26
N GLU A 600 -18.20 72.59 -94.38
CA GLU A 600 -17.05 72.10 -93.60
C GLU A 600 -17.30 72.26 -92.09
N ALA A 601 -17.77 73.42 -91.64
CA ALA A 601 -18.10 73.67 -90.23
C ALA A 601 -19.25 72.78 -89.71
N VAL A 602 -20.24 72.45 -90.56
CA VAL A 602 -21.31 71.49 -90.22
C VAL A 602 -20.77 70.07 -90.11
N GLU A 603 -19.90 69.62 -91.02
CA GLU A 603 -19.29 68.29 -90.91
C GLU A 603 -18.38 68.17 -89.68
N HIS A 604 -17.54 69.18 -89.39
CA HIS A 604 -16.72 69.19 -88.17
C HIS A 604 -17.57 69.14 -86.90
N ARG A 605 -18.71 69.84 -86.88
CA ARG A 605 -19.68 69.76 -85.78
C ARG A 605 -20.33 68.38 -85.67
N GLN A 606 -20.62 67.70 -86.78
CA GLN A 606 -21.18 66.34 -86.78
C GLN A 606 -20.16 65.31 -86.28
N ARG A 607 -18.89 65.41 -86.71
CA ARG A 607 -17.80 64.55 -86.21
C ARG A 607 -17.60 64.70 -84.71
N ALA A 608 -17.49 65.94 -84.22
CA ALA A 608 -17.35 66.24 -82.80
C ALA A 608 -18.56 65.78 -81.94
N LEU A 609 -19.78 65.76 -82.50
CA LEU A 609 -20.95 65.21 -81.81
C LEU A 609 -20.91 63.67 -81.74
N ALA A 610 -20.51 62.99 -82.82
CA ALA A 610 -20.35 61.54 -82.84
C ALA A 610 -19.23 61.08 -81.87
N GLU A 611 -18.10 61.80 -81.84
CA GLU A 611 -17.01 61.57 -80.89
C GLU A 611 -17.47 61.78 -79.43
N ALA A 612 -18.25 62.85 -79.17
CA ALA A 612 -18.83 63.09 -77.84
C ALA A 612 -19.85 62.00 -77.43
N GLU A 613 -20.56 61.39 -78.36
CA GLU A 613 -21.49 60.28 -78.10
C GLU A 613 -20.77 58.95 -77.87
N GLN A 614 -19.68 58.68 -78.60
CA GLN A 614 -18.80 57.54 -78.33
C GLN A 614 -18.13 57.66 -76.95
N LEU A 615 -17.67 58.85 -76.56
CA LEU A 615 -17.12 59.10 -75.23
C LEU A 615 -18.17 58.94 -74.12
N ARG A 616 -19.44 59.32 -74.36
CA ARG A 616 -20.55 59.02 -73.42
C ARG A 616 -20.80 57.52 -73.30
N ALA A 617 -20.80 56.77 -74.41
CA ALA A 617 -20.96 55.31 -74.38
C ALA A 617 -19.86 54.64 -73.54
N ALA A 618 -18.58 54.98 -73.79
CA ALA A 618 -17.46 54.49 -72.99
C ALA A 618 -17.55 54.87 -71.50
N SER A 619 -18.07 56.07 -71.17
CA SER A 619 -18.30 56.47 -69.77
C SER A 619 -19.36 55.63 -69.05
N GLY A 620 -20.30 55.03 -69.81
CA GLY A 620 -21.32 54.12 -69.26
C GLY A 620 -20.73 52.81 -68.72
N GLU A 621 -19.69 52.29 -69.37
CA GLU A 621 -18.97 51.07 -68.95
C GLU A 621 -18.18 51.31 -67.64
N GLY A 622 -17.61 52.52 -67.49
CA GLY A 622 -17.01 52.94 -66.23
C GLY A 622 -18.03 53.04 -65.09
N SER A 623 -19.26 53.49 -65.38
CA SER A 623 -20.36 53.52 -64.41
C SER A 623 -20.80 52.12 -63.96
N THR A 624 -20.91 51.15 -64.87
CA THR A 624 -21.27 49.78 -64.49
C THR A 624 -20.15 49.11 -63.68
N LEU A 625 -18.88 49.30 -64.07
CA LEU A 625 -17.74 48.79 -63.30
C LEU A 625 -17.69 49.40 -61.89
N ALA A 626 -17.93 50.70 -61.74
CA ALA A 626 -17.99 51.35 -60.43
C ALA A 626 -19.12 50.79 -59.54
N GLN A 627 -20.30 50.50 -60.11
CA GLN A 627 -21.41 49.87 -59.37
C GLN A 627 -21.10 48.42 -58.99
N GLU A 628 -20.40 47.65 -59.83
CA GLU A 628 -19.95 46.31 -59.47
C GLU A 628 -18.87 46.32 -58.38
N LEU A 629 -17.92 47.24 -58.44
CA LEU A 629 -16.90 47.42 -57.40
C LEU A 629 -17.55 47.84 -56.08
N GLN A 630 -18.50 48.78 -56.08
CA GLN A 630 -19.25 49.14 -54.87
C GLN A 630 -19.99 47.92 -54.28
N ARG A 631 -20.70 47.13 -55.10
CA ARG A 631 -21.37 45.90 -54.62
C ARG A 631 -20.40 44.87 -54.04
N ARG A 632 -19.16 44.81 -54.54
CA ARG A 632 -18.09 43.96 -53.97
C ARG A 632 -17.57 44.51 -52.65
N CYS A 633 -17.41 45.82 -52.52
CA CYS A 633 -17.12 46.47 -51.23
C CYS A 633 -18.23 46.21 -50.21
N ASP A 634 -19.50 46.44 -50.57
CA ASP A 634 -20.68 46.19 -49.72
C ASP A 634 -20.79 44.72 -49.29
N ALA A 635 -20.31 43.78 -50.11
CA ALA A 635 -20.27 42.35 -49.79
C ALA A 635 -19.12 42.02 -48.83
N VAL A 636 -17.90 42.50 -49.10
CA VAL A 636 -16.73 42.31 -48.23
C VAL A 636 -16.93 42.98 -46.87
N GLU A 637 -17.64 44.11 -46.79
CA GLU A 637 -17.99 44.74 -45.50
C GLU A 637 -18.99 43.89 -44.69
N LYS A 638 -19.93 43.19 -45.34
CA LYS A 638 -20.83 42.23 -44.68
C LYS A 638 -20.10 40.99 -44.21
N GLU A 639 -19.29 40.37 -45.08
CA GLU A 639 -18.45 39.23 -44.70
C GLU A 639 -17.52 39.59 -43.52
N ARG A 640 -16.94 40.80 -43.53
CA ARG A 640 -16.14 41.32 -42.41
C ARG A 640 -16.96 41.53 -41.13
N ALA A 641 -18.21 41.98 -41.23
CA ALA A 641 -19.10 42.14 -40.07
C ALA A 641 -19.53 40.78 -39.48
N GLU A 642 -19.83 39.79 -40.34
CA GLU A 642 -20.17 38.42 -39.94
C GLU A 642 -18.98 37.69 -39.32
N LEU A 643 -17.77 37.88 -39.87
CA LEU A 643 -16.52 37.38 -39.28
C LEU A 643 -16.19 38.07 -37.94
N ALA A 644 -16.46 39.38 -37.81
CA ALA A 644 -16.29 40.09 -36.53
C ALA A 644 -17.29 39.63 -35.47
N ALA A 645 -18.55 39.35 -35.85
CA ALA A 645 -19.58 38.83 -34.95
C ALA A 645 -19.24 37.41 -34.47
N THR A 646 -18.91 36.49 -35.39
CA THR A 646 -18.53 35.10 -35.04
C THR A 646 -17.25 35.04 -34.22
N LEU A 647 -16.27 35.92 -34.47
CA LEU A 647 -15.09 36.07 -33.62
C LEU A 647 -15.46 36.54 -32.20
N ALA A 648 -16.38 37.50 -32.07
CA ALA A 648 -16.87 37.96 -30.77
C ALA A 648 -17.68 36.90 -30.01
N GLU A 649 -18.42 36.02 -30.71
CA GLU A 649 -19.11 34.89 -30.10
C GLU A 649 -18.14 33.82 -29.59
N GLU A 650 -17.11 33.46 -30.38
CA GLU A 650 -16.09 32.49 -29.94
C GLU A 650 -15.16 33.04 -28.86
N THR A 651 -14.79 34.33 -28.85
CA THR A 651 -14.06 34.90 -27.69
C THR A 651 -14.92 34.84 -26.43
N ALA A 652 -16.20 35.24 -26.49
CA ALA A 652 -17.11 35.10 -25.35
C ALA A 652 -17.33 33.64 -24.92
N ARG A 653 -17.26 32.68 -25.85
CA ARG A 653 -17.32 31.22 -25.58
C ARG A 653 -16.04 30.72 -24.89
N LEU A 654 -14.87 31.19 -25.32
CA LEU A 654 -13.58 30.88 -24.72
C LEU A 654 -13.42 31.52 -23.34
N GLU A 655 -13.88 32.76 -23.14
CA GLU A 655 -13.92 33.41 -21.82
C GLU A 655 -14.80 32.63 -20.84
N LYS A 656 -15.99 32.19 -21.26
CA LYS A 656 -16.87 31.33 -20.44
C LYS A 656 -16.21 29.99 -20.09
N ARG A 657 -15.55 29.34 -21.05
CA ARG A 657 -14.78 28.10 -20.81
C ARG A 657 -13.62 28.32 -19.84
N HIS A 658 -12.85 29.40 -20.00
CA HIS A 658 -11.75 29.76 -19.11
C HIS A 658 -12.24 30.09 -17.69
N ALA A 659 -13.35 30.82 -17.55
CA ALA A 659 -13.97 31.11 -16.27
C ALA A 659 -14.45 29.83 -15.55
N ALA A 660 -15.06 28.88 -16.27
CA ALA A 660 -15.45 27.58 -15.74
C ALA A 660 -14.23 26.77 -15.27
N LEU A 661 -13.23 26.57 -16.13
CA LEU A 661 -11.99 25.86 -15.79
C LEU A 661 -11.26 26.50 -14.60
N HIS A 662 -11.26 27.84 -14.50
CA HIS A 662 -10.67 28.52 -13.34
C HIS A 662 -11.49 28.31 -12.05
N ALA A 663 -12.81 28.23 -12.14
CA ALA A 663 -13.67 27.89 -11.00
C ALA A 663 -13.44 26.44 -10.53
N ASP A 664 -13.40 25.48 -11.46
CA ASP A 664 -13.13 24.06 -11.18
C ASP A 664 -11.73 23.87 -10.59
N TRP A 665 -10.72 24.57 -11.12
CA TRP A 665 -9.38 24.58 -10.55
C TRP A 665 -9.38 25.08 -9.09
N ARG A 666 -10.04 26.21 -8.79
CA ARG A 666 -10.18 26.73 -7.41
C ARG A 666 -10.97 25.77 -6.50
N ALA A 667 -11.95 25.05 -7.03
CA ALA A 667 -12.66 24.01 -6.28
C ALA A 667 -11.73 22.82 -5.96
N SER A 668 -10.90 22.40 -6.92
CA SER A 668 -9.90 21.34 -6.73
C SER A 668 -8.82 21.73 -5.72
N GLU A 669 -8.40 23.00 -5.68
CA GLU A 669 -7.47 23.49 -4.65
C GLU A 669 -8.09 23.47 -3.25
N LYS A 670 -9.35 23.88 -3.11
CA LYS A 670 -10.08 23.78 -1.83
C LYS A 670 -10.21 22.34 -1.34
N ALA A 671 -10.51 21.39 -2.24
CA ALA A 671 -10.56 19.97 -1.91
C ALA A 671 -9.18 19.40 -1.54
N ARG A 672 -8.10 19.83 -2.23
CA ARG A 672 -6.72 19.48 -1.83
C ARG A 672 -6.37 20.04 -0.45
N ALA A 673 -6.82 21.25 -0.13
CA ALA A 673 -6.60 21.87 1.18
C ALA A 673 -7.35 21.11 2.30
N SER A 674 -8.62 20.73 2.12
CA SER A 674 -9.34 19.95 3.13
C SER A 674 -8.70 18.58 3.37
N ILE A 675 -8.32 17.87 2.29
CA ILE A 675 -7.59 16.59 2.37
C ILE A 675 -6.23 16.76 3.07
N GLN A 676 -5.55 17.90 2.92
CA GLN A 676 -4.31 18.18 3.65
C GLN A 676 -4.54 18.42 5.15
N GLU A 677 -5.62 19.12 5.55
CA GLU A 677 -5.97 19.27 6.97
C GLU A 677 -6.44 17.94 7.58
N GLU A 678 -7.27 17.16 6.87
CA GLU A 678 -7.64 15.80 7.27
C GLU A 678 -6.39 14.94 7.49
N ALA A 679 -5.44 14.94 6.55
CA ALA A 679 -4.18 14.23 6.67
C ALA A 679 -3.26 14.77 7.79
N LYS A 680 -3.39 16.03 8.22
CA LYS A 680 -2.71 16.53 9.43
C LYS A 680 -3.40 16.00 10.69
N THR A 681 -4.73 16.04 10.78
CA THR A 681 -5.47 15.52 11.94
C THR A 681 -5.29 14.01 12.12
N LEU A 682 -5.21 13.25 11.02
CA LEU A 682 -4.90 11.82 11.08
C LEU A 682 -3.47 11.56 11.56
N ARG A 683 -2.46 12.30 11.07
CA ARG A 683 -1.08 12.20 11.60
C ARG A 683 -0.98 12.58 13.07
N ALA A 684 -1.70 13.60 13.51
CA ALA A 684 -1.77 13.98 14.93
C ALA A 684 -2.36 12.84 15.77
N ARG A 685 -3.48 12.25 15.34
CA ARG A 685 -4.08 11.09 16.02
C ARG A 685 -3.20 9.85 16.01
N CYS A 686 -2.44 9.59 14.93
CA CYS A 686 -1.45 8.51 14.92
C CYS A 686 -0.35 8.78 15.96
N ALA A 687 0.19 10.00 16.04
CA ALA A 687 1.18 10.36 17.04
C ALA A 687 0.63 10.33 18.48
N GLU A 688 -0.65 10.65 18.68
CA GLU A 688 -1.36 10.50 19.96
C GLU A 688 -1.50 9.02 20.35
N LEU A 689 -1.90 8.14 19.41
CA LEU A 689 -2.03 6.69 19.63
C LEU A 689 -0.69 5.98 19.79
N GLU A 690 0.35 6.40 19.08
CA GLU A 690 1.74 6.01 19.32
C GLU A 690 2.17 6.48 20.72
N GLY A 691 1.80 7.70 21.13
CA GLY A 691 2.03 8.22 22.47
C GLY A 691 1.37 7.41 23.59
N THR A 692 0.10 7.02 23.43
CA THR A 692 -0.60 6.16 24.41
C THR A 692 0.00 4.77 24.43
N ARG A 693 0.27 4.17 23.26
CA ARG A 693 0.93 2.86 23.16
C ARG A 693 2.31 2.85 23.83
N MET A 694 3.14 3.87 23.60
CA MET A 694 4.44 4.01 24.26
C MET A 694 4.33 4.25 25.77
N ALA A 695 3.18 4.72 26.27
CA ALA A 695 2.90 4.80 27.71
C ALA A 695 2.41 3.46 28.28
N GLU A 696 1.59 2.71 27.54
CA GLU A 696 1.16 1.35 27.87
C GLU A 696 2.36 0.38 27.90
N GLU A 697 3.25 0.44 26.90
CA GLU A 697 4.48 -0.36 26.84
C GLU A 697 5.47 -0.04 27.98
N ARG A 698 5.42 1.18 28.54
CA ARG A 698 6.14 1.50 29.79
C ARG A 698 5.44 0.91 31.01
N GLN A 699 4.11 1.03 31.10
CA GLN A 699 3.35 0.45 32.21
C GLN A 699 3.45 -1.09 32.26
N THR A 700 3.56 -1.78 31.12
CA THR A 700 3.85 -3.22 31.10
C THR A 700 5.27 -3.53 31.52
N GLN A 701 6.28 -2.76 31.08
CA GLN A 701 7.67 -2.89 31.54
C GLN A 701 7.82 -2.65 33.05
N ASP A 702 7.15 -1.64 33.60
CA ASP A 702 7.13 -1.35 35.04
C ASP A 702 6.44 -2.48 35.81
N ARG A 703 5.30 -2.99 35.29
CA ARG A 703 4.60 -4.15 35.87
C ARG A 703 5.44 -5.42 35.83
N GLU A 704 6.19 -5.68 34.75
CA GLU A 704 7.12 -6.80 34.66
C GLU A 704 8.29 -6.66 35.65
N GLN A 705 8.85 -5.46 35.80
CA GLN A 705 9.89 -5.19 36.80
C GLN A 705 9.36 -5.48 38.21
N LEU A 706 8.17 -4.96 38.56
CA LEU A 706 7.52 -5.24 39.84
C LEU A 706 7.20 -6.73 40.04
N MET A 707 6.84 -7.47 39.00
CA MET A 707 6.66 -8.93 39.08
C MET A 707 7.99 -9.67 39.29
N ARG A 708 9.07 -9.28 38.59
CA ARG A 708 10.42 -9.84 38.78
C ARG A 708 10.94 -9.58 40.21
N GLU A 709 10.71 -8.38 40.73
CA GLU A 709 11.05 -8.03 42.12
C GLU A 709 10.18 -8.79 43.13
N ASN A 710 8.88 -8.97 42.87
CA ASN A 710 7.99 -9.74 43.74
C ASN A 710 8.41 -11.22 43.82
N ILE A 711 8.75 -11.84 42.68
CA ILE A 711 9.31 -13.20 42.62
C ILE A 711 10.61 -13.28 43.43
N ARG A 712 11.55 -12.35 43.20
CA ARG A 712 12.83 -12.29 43.95
C ARG A 712 12.63 -12.11 45.46
N LEU A 713 11.66 -11.28 45.88
CA LEU A 713 11.30 -11.11 47.29
C LEU A 713 10.67 -12.39 47.87
N HIS A 714 9.88 -13.11 47.07
CA HIS A 714 9.30 -14.39 47.47
C HIS A 714 10.36 -15.50 47.58
N GLU A 715 11.34 -15.55 46.67
CA GLU A 715 12.52 -16.43 46.76
C GLU A 715 13.34 -16.13 48.03
N LEU A 716 13.63 -14.86 48.30
CA LEU A 716 14.30 -14.44 49.54
C LEU A 716 13.50 -14.82 50.78
N HIS A 717 12.18 -14.65 50.77
CA HIS A 717 11.32 -15.06 51.88
C HIS A 717 11.33 -16.58 52.08
N GLN A 718 11.28 -17.38 51.00
CA GLN A 718 11.46 -18.84 51.08
C GLN A 718 12.86 -19.23 51.58
N GLY A 719 13.91 -18.49 51.21
CA GLY A 719 15.26 -18.66 51.76
C GLY A 719 15.28 -18.50 53.28
N VAL A 720 14.76 -17.37 53.78
CA VAL A 720 14.64 -17.10 55.22
C VAL A 720 13.74 -18.13 55.92
N GLN A 721 12.68 -18.64 55.29
CA GLN A 721 11.89 -19.74 55.84
C GLN A 721 12.69 -21.03 55.97
N ARG A 722 13.49 -21.40 54.95
CA ARG A 722 14.35 -22.59 54.94
C ARG A 722 15.45 -22.50 56.01
N GLU A 723 16.09 -21.34 56.14
CA GLU A 723 17.03 -21.03 57.22
C GLU A 723 16.37 -21.13 58.60
N CYS A 724 15.16 -20.56 58.76
CA CYS A 724 14.38 -20.70 59.99
C CYS A 724 14.02 -22.15 60.31
N THR A 725 13.80 -23.03 59.32
CA THR A 725 13.63 -24.47 59.58
C THR A 725 14.95 -25.16 59.95
N ALA A 726 16.05 -24.87 59.25
CA ALA A 726 17.37 -25.43 59.55
C ALA A 726 17.82 -25.07 60.97
N LEU A 727 17.74 -23.80 61.37
CA LEU A 727 18.06 -23.33 62.72
C LEU A 727 17.19 -23.98 63.81
N ARG A 728 15.90 -24.25 63.52
CA ARG A 728 15.03 -25.02 64.44
C ARG A 728 15.48 -26.47 64.57
N GLU A 729 16.05 -27.06 63.53
CA GLU A 729 16.54 -28.45 63.53
C GLU A 729 17.92 -28.58 64.17
N GLU A 730 18.82 -27.62 63.95
CA GLU A 730 20.06 -27.48 64.70
C GLU A 730 19.79 -27.33 66.21
N VAL A 731 18.82 -26.49 66.60
CA VAL A 731 18.41 -26.33 68.01
C VAL A 731 17.78 -27.62 68.56
N LYS A 732 17.08 -28.43 67.76
CA LYS A 732 16.62 -29.78 68.18
C LYS A 732 17.81 -30.72 68.37
N ALA A 733 18.76 -30.75 67.42
CA ALA A 733 19.95 -31.61 67.46
C ALA A 733 20.86 -31.27 68.66
N LEU A 734 21.06 -29.99 68.96
CA LEU A 734 21.80 -29.53 70.14
C LEU A 734 21.10 -29.95 71.44
N LYS A 735 19.77 -29.89 71.51
CA LYS A 735 19.00 -30.37 72.67
C LYS A 735 19.10 -31.89 72.83
N GLN A 736 19.06 -32.66 71.74
CA GLN A 736 19.27 -34.12 71.77
C GLN A 736 20.69 -34.47 72.20
N ARG A 737 21.71 -33.76 71.70
CA ARG A 737 23.11 -33.92 72.11
C ARG A 737 23.31 -33.66 73.59
N GLY A 738 22.77 -32.54 74.11
CA GLY A 738 22.84 -32.22 75.54
C GLY A 738 22.16 -33.26 76.44
N ALA A 739 21.12 -33.94 75.95
CA ALA A 739 20.52 -35.08 76.67
C ALA A 739 21.43 -36.32 76.69
N GLY A 740 22.19 -36.57 75.61
CA GLY A 740 23.22 -37.61 75.56
C GLY A 740 24.43 -37.29 76.46
N ASP A 741 24.91 -36.05 76.44
CA ASP A 741 25.99 -35.58 77.32
C ASP A 741 25.58 -35.71 78.80
N ALA A 742 24.32 -35.41 79.15
CA ALA A 742 23.76 -35.62 80.48
C ALA A 742 23.60 -37.10 80.89
N GLN A 743 23.54 -38.05 79.94
CA GLN A 743 23.63 -39.48 80.23
C GLN A 743 25.08 -39.91 80.51
N TRP A 744 26.05 -39.43 79.72
CA TRP A 744 27.48 -39.70 79.94
C TRP A 744 27.97 -39.22 81.31
N HIS A 745 27.55 -38.04 81.77
CA HIS A 745 27.92 -37.55 83.10
C HIS A 745 27.44 -38.48 84.22
N LYS A 746 26.21 -39.00 84.14
CA LYS A 746 25.67 -39.96 85.12
C LYS A 746 26.48 -41.28 85.15
N GLN A 747 26.88 -41.78 83.98
CA GLN A 747 27.72 -42.98 83.89
C GLN A 747 29.11 -42.76 84.50
N MET A 748 29.70 -41.56 84.32
CA MET A 748 30.95 -41.18 84.96
C MET A 748 30.82 -41.06 86.48
N ASP A 749 29.73 -40.49 87.01
CA ASP A 749 29.48 -40.40 88.44
C ASP A 749 29.38 -41.79 89.10
N ASP A 750 28.69 -42.75 88.46
CA ASP A 750 28.56 -44.12 88.96
C ASP A 750 29.88 -44.91 88.90
N LEU A 751 30.74 -44.65 87.91
CA LEU A 751 32.10 -45.20 87.88
C LEU A 751 32.98 -44.59 88.99
N GLN A 752 32.86 -43.28 89.27
CA GLN A 752 33.57 -42.63 90.38
C GLN A 752 33.12 -43.15 91.76
N ARG A 753 31.83 -43.49 91.93
CA ARG A 753 31.33 -44.16 93.15
C ARG A 753 32.01 -45.51 93.37
N ARG A 754 31.95 -46.39 92.38
CA ARG A 754 32.55 -47.75 92.44
C ARG A 754 34.06 -47.74 92.68
N LEU A 755 34.77 -46.72 92.19
CA LEU A 755 36.21 -46.55 92.46
C LEU A 755 36.52 -46.19 93.93
N ARG A 756 35.58 -45.59 94.67
CA ARG A 756 35.74 -45.25 96.11
C ARG A 756 35.51 -46.43 97.04
N GLU A 757 34.77 -47.46 96.61
CA GLU A 757 34.39 -48.64 97.41
C GLU A 757 35.49 -49.72 97.46
N LEU A 758 36.44 -49.70 96.52
CA LEU A 758 37.53 -50.69 96.39
C LEU A 758 38.47 -50.85 97.61
N PRO A 759 38.81 -49.81 98.40
CA PRO A 759 39.68 -49.96 99.57
C PRO A 759 39.04 -50.77 100.71
N GLU A 760 37.75 -50.58 100.95
CA GLU A 760 37.01 -51.21 102.06
C GLU A 760 36.89 -52.73 101.84
N LEU A 761 36.59 -53.13 100.60
CA LEU A 761 36.54 -54.54 100.19
C LEU A 761 37.88 -55.27 100.37
N ARG A 762 39.01 -54.58 100.29
CA ARG A 762 40.34 -55.16 100.56
C ARG A 762 40.58 -55.38 102.05
N GLN A 763 40.20 -54.42 102.91
CA GLN A 763 40.33 -54.58 104.36
C GLN A 763 39.46 -55.73 104.90
N ALA A 764 38.23 -55.89 104.37
CA ALA A 764 37.36 -57.00 104.73
C ALA A 764 37.96 -58.38 104.40
N ALA A 765 38.61 -58.52 103.23
CA ALA A 765 39.23 -59.77 102.80
C ALA A 765 40.45 -60.17 103.66
N ASP A 766 41.27 -59.20 104.09
CA ASP A 766 42.43 -59.48 104.94
C ASP A 766 42.10 -59.63 106.43
N ALA A 767 40.92 -59.20 106.88
CA ALA A 767 40.38 -59.54 108.20
C ALA A 767 40.01 -61.03 108.28
N ALA A 768 39.14 -61.50 107.37
CA ALA A 768 38.65 -62.88 107.33
C ALA A 768 39.76 -63.95 107.22
N ARG A 769 40.93 -63.58 106.68
CA ARG A 769 42.14 -64.43 106.63
C ARG A 769 42.78 -64.69 107.99
N ARG A 770 42.61 -63.80 108.97
CA ARG A 770 43.20 -63.92 110.32
C ARG A 770 42.37 -64.86 111.17
N ASP A 771 41.05 -64.68 111.14
CA ASP A 771 40.08 -65.49 111.89
C ASP A 771 40.10 -66.97 111.42
N ALA A 772 40.39 -67.20 110.13
CA ALA A 772 40.57 -68.54 109.58
C ALA A 772 41.87 -69.25 110.03
N LEU A 773 42.84 -68.53 110.61
CA LEU A 773 44.07 -69.10 111.18
C LEU A 773 43.89 -69.45 112.66
N THR A 774 43.32 -68.55 113.46
CA THR A 774 43.05 -68.82 114.89
C THR A 774 42.13 -70.02 115.08
N ALA A 775 41.06 -70.12 114.27
CA ALA A 775 40.14 -71.26 114.30
C ALA A 775 40.81 -72.62 113.99
N LYS A 776 41.94 -72.65 113.27
CA LYS A 776 42.70 -73.90 113.07
C LYS A 776 43.40 -74.33 114.35
N GLU A 777 44.08 -73.41 115.03
CA GLU A 777 44.88 -73.68 116.23
C GLU A 777 44.00 -74.27 117.35
N GLU A 778 42.78 -73.74 117.53
CA GLU A 778 41.78 -74.26 118.46
C GLU A 778 41.38 -75.73 118.14
N THR A 779 41.17 -76.06 116.86
CA THR A 779 40.80 -77.44 116.47
C THR A 779 41.93 -78.47 116.64
N GLU A 780 43.19 -78.05 116.69
CA GLU A 780 44.31 -78.96 116.99
C GLU A 780 44.42 -79.30 118.48
N LEU A 781 44.08 -78.36 119.37
CA LEU A 781 44.06 -78.59 120.81
C LEU A 781 43.02 -79.65 121.18
N LEU A 782 41.78 -79.50 120.69
CA LEU A 782 40.67 -80.43 120.95
C LEU A 782 40.95 -81.88 120.51
N ARG A 783 41.76 -82.08 119.46
CA ARG A 783 42.21 -83.42 119.03
C ARG A 783 43.12 -84.08 120.07
N ARG A 784 44.05 -83.32 120.67
CA ARG A 784 45.03 -83.83 121.64
C ARG A 784 44.34 -84.27 122.94
N GLU A 785 43.28 -83.57 123.35
CA GLU A 785 42.49 -83.93 124.54
C GLU A 785 41.68 -85.22 124.34
N ARG A 786 41.00 -85.35 123.19
CA ARG A 786 40.28 -86.58 122.80
C ARG A 786 41.18 -87.82 122.87
N ASP A 787 42.40 -87.71 122.34
CA ASP A 787 43.34 -88.83 122.23
C ASP A 787 44.00 -89.21 123.57
N GLN A 788 43.93 -88.34 124.58
CA GLN A 788 44.24 -88.69 125.98
C GLN A 788 43.06 -89.38 126.68
N LEU A 789 41.82 -89.08 126.29
CA LEU A 789 40.63 -89.70 126.88
C LEU A 789 40.42 -91.13 126.39
N SER A 790 40.67 -91.46 125.12
CA SER A 790 40.52 -92.85 124.63
C SER A 790 41.44 -93.82 125.38
N LYS A 791 42.71 -93.44 125.56
CA LYS A 791 43.72 -94.27 126.26
C LYS A 791 43.38 -94.58 127.72
N LYS A 792 42.57 -93.74 128.38
CA LYS A 792 42.06 -93.99 129.75
C LYS A 792 40.87 -94.96 129.75
N LEU A 793 40.18 -95.08 128.63
CA LEU A 793 39.00 -95.94 128.45
C LEU A 793 39.43 -97.38 128.12
N ASP A 794 40.45 -97.54 127.27
CA ASP A 794 41.03 -98.85 126.91
C ASP A 794 41.54 -99.61 128.16
N THR A 795 42.29 -98.94 129.05
CA THR A 795 42.80 -99.54 130.30
C THR A 795 41.71 -99.97 131.26
N PHE A 796 40.56 -99.28 131.27
CA PHE A 796 39.41 -99.67 132.08
C PHE A 796 38.76 -100.96 131.52
N LEU A 797 38.63 -101.08 130.19
CA LEU A 797 38.00 -102.22 129.54
C LEU A 797 38.81 -103.53 129.68
N GLU A 798 40.14 -103.45 129.77
CA GLU A 798 40.97 -104.63 130.06
C GLU A 798 40.78 -105.16 131.49
N SER A 799 40.67 -104.28 132.48
CA SER A 799 40.39 -104.71 133.87
C SER A 799 39.05 -105.44 134.02
N ALA A 800 38.01 -104.99 133.31
CA ALA A 800 36.68 -105.60 133.36
C ALA A 800 36.66 -107.04 132.80
N ARG A 801 37.50 -107.33 131.79
CA ARG A 801 37.56 -108.65 131.15
C ARG A 801 38.13 -109.75 132.04
N GLN A 802 38.99 -109.40 133.01
CA GLN A 802 39.57 -110.39 133.93
C GLN A 802 38.61 -110.79 135.07
N GLN A 803 37.65 -109.91 135.41
CA GLN A 803 36.61 -110.20 136.40
C GLN A 803 35.64 -111.28 135.89
N ALA A 804 35.14 -111.10 134.66
CA ALA A 804 34.07 -111.91 134.07
C ALA A 804 34.40 -113.41 133.86
N GLN A 805 35.69 -113.80 133.88
CA GLN A 805 36.08 -115.20 133.71
C GLN A 805 35.92 -116.06 134.97
N ARG A 806 35.61 -115.47 136.14
CA ARG A 806 35.41 -116.21 137.41
C ARG A 806 33.95 -116.48 137.77
N GLU A 807 33.00 -115.88 137.05
CA GLU A 807 31.57 -115.89 137.43
C GLU A 807 30.76 -116.95 136.65
N GLY A 808 31.26 -117.39 135.49
CA GLY A 808 30.55 -118.31 134.59
C GLY A 808 30.36 -119.75 135.08
N GLU A 809 31.07 -120.19 136.12
CA GLU A 809 30.92 -121.56 136.67
C GLU A 809 29.78 -121.66 137.70
N PHE A 810 29.29 -120.54 138.24
CA PHE A 810 28.32 -120.52 139.33
C PHE A 810 26.86 -120.67 138.86
N GLU A 811 26.50 -120.07 137.72
CA GLU A 811 25.11 -120.01 137.23
C GLU A 811 24.49 -121.38 136.91
N ARG A 812 25.31 -122.41 136.67
CA ARG A 812 24.84 -123.77 136.37
C ARG A 812 24.11 -124.41 137.56
N VAL A 813 24.42 -123.99 138.79
CA VAL A 813 23.77 -124.48 140.02
C VAL A 813 22.42 -123.79 140.26
N CYS A 814 22.26 -122.53 139.84
CA CYS A 814 21.07 -121.73 140.15
C CYS A 814 19.81 -122.12 139.34
N ARG A 815 19.91 -123.00 138.33
CA ARG A 815 18.75 -123.43 137.52
C ARG A 815 17.82 -124.42 138.24
N GLU A 816 18.24 -125.01 139.36
CA GLU A 816 17.46 -126.02 140.09
C GLU A 816 16.70 -125.45 141.29
N ALA A 817 16.93 -124.19 141.67
CA ALA A 817 16.41 -123.60 142.92
C ALA A 817 15.08 -122.83 142.80
N SER A 818 14.71 -122.33 141.62
CA SER A 818 13.60 -121.36 141.46
C SER A 818 12.34 -121.90 140.76
N ALA A 819 12.26 -123.20 140.47
CA ALA A 819 11.02 -123.85 140.00
C ALA A 819 9.88 -123.89 141.06
N ALA A 820 10.10 -123.29 142.24
CA ALA A 820 9.24 -123.36 143.42
C ALA A 820 8.43 -122.07 143.72
N ALA A 821 8.67 -120.96 143.00
CA ALA A 821 7.96 -119.67 143.17
C ALA A 821 7.27 -119.29 141.84
N GLN A 822 6.10 -119.84 141.51
CA GLN A 822 4.76 -119.45 142.02
C GLN A 822 4.40 -117.98 141.75
N ARG A 823 3.41 -117.73 140.88
CA ARG A 823 1.99 -117.40 141.20
C ARG A 823 1.83 -115.97 141.76
N ILE A 824 0.88 -115.19 141.21
CA ILE A 824 0.73 -113.73 141.41
C ILE A 824 1.90 -113.00 140.73
N GLY A 825 1.82 -111.82 140.11
CA GLY A 825 0.74 -110.87 139.76
C GLY A 825 1.45 -109.70 139.02
N GLY A 826 0.81 -108.71 138.39
CA GLY A 826 -0.61 -108.37 138.36
C GLY A 826 -0.82 -106.86 138.55
N GLN A 827 -0.76 -106.10 137.44
CA GLN A 827 -1.26 -104.71 137.28
C GLN A 827 -0.58 -103.57 138.09
N VAL A 828 -0.87 -102.31 137.68
CA VAL A 828 -0.95 -101.07 138.52
C VAL A 828 0.36 -100.65 139.23
N SER A 829 0.97 -99.48 139.07
CA SER A 829 0.55 -98.12 138.64
C SER A 829 1.80 -97.19 138.81
N SER A 830 1.86 -95.85 138.67
CA SER A 830 1.06 -94.75 138.10
C SER A 830 1.85 -93.42 138.28
N ALA A 831 1.37 -92.30 137.69
CA ALA A 831 1.49 -90.94 138.26
C ALA A 831 2.89 -90.25 138.25
N LYS A 832 3.03 -88.91 138.29
CA LYS A 832 2.09 -87.77 138.09
C LYS A 832 2.86 -86.46 137.74
N GLU A 833 2.09 -85.46 137.30
CA GLU A 833 2.20 -83.98 137.45
C GLU A 833 3.44 -83.41 138.20
N THR A 834 4.09 -82.30 137.79
CA THR A 834 3.58 -80.90 137.72
C THR A 834 4.63 -80.02 136.97
N ALA A 835 4.31 -78.95 136.21
CA ALA A 835 3.87 -77.57 136.55
C ALA A 835 4.89 -76.73 137.40
N SER A 836 5.10 -75.40 137.25
CA SER A 836 4.78 -74.42 136.17
C SER A 836 5.31 -72.97 136.47
N ARG A 837 5.33 -72.09 135.45
CA ARG A 837 5.14 -70.59 135.48
C ARG A 837 6.24 -69.61 135.99
N TYR A 838 6.03 -68.34 135.55
CA TYR A 838 6.55 -67.01 135.99
C TYR A 838 7.90 -66.49 135.43
N HIS A 839 8.13 -65.18 135.17
CA HIS A 839 7.30 -64.09 134.55
C HIS A 839 8.10 -62.74 134.44
N VAL A 840 7.63 -61.78 133.60
CA VAL A 840 8.01 -60.32 133.48
C VAL A 840 9.49 -60.01 133.10
N PHE A 841 9.94 -58.89 132.51
CA PHE A 841 9.45 -57.55 132.02
C PHE A 841 10.05 -57.30 130.59
N ARG A 842 9.57 -56.49 129.61
CA ARG A 842 9.01 -55.10 129.49
C ARG A 842 10.01 -53.95 129.80
N ASN A 843 10.21 -52.90 129.00
CA ASN A 843 9.52 -52.39 127.78
C ASN A 843 10.51 -52.39 126.56
N THR A 844 10.62 -51.48 125.56
CA THR A 844 10.03 -50.15 125.27
C THR A 844 10.06 -49.82 123.75
N HIS A 845 9.42 -48.73 123.35
CA HIS A 845 9.32 -48.08 122.02
C HIS A 845 9.51 -46.54 122.22
N PRO A 846 9.21 -45.54 121.32
CA PRO A 846 8.48 -45.51 120.02
C PRO A 846 9.20 -44.64 118.92
N THR A 847 8.65 -44.18 117.78
CA THR A 847 7.28 -44.01 117.18
C THR A 847 7.33 -44.32 115.65
N GLY A 848 6.29 -44.87 115.00
CA GLY A 848 5.21 -44.14 114.26
C GLY A 848 5.48 -44.10 112.74
N ARG A 849 4.54 -44.15 111.77
CA ARG A 849 3.04 -44.16 111.73
C ARG A 849 2.54 -44.83 110.41
N VAL A 850 1.23 -45.09 110.27
CA VAL A 850 0.45 -45.80 109.20
C VAL A 850 -0.67 -44.86 108.68
N PRO A 851 -1.38 -44.98 107.51
CA PRO A 851 -1.50 -46.03 106.44
C PRO A 851 -0.97 -45.54 105.04
N ALA A 852 -1.37 -45.91 103.81
CA ALA A 852 -2.48 -46.70 103.17
C ALA A 852 -2.05 -47.28 101.79
N ALA A 853 -2.63 -48.34 101.18
CA ALA A 853 -3.91 -48.54 100.43
C ALA A 853 -4.00 -47.82 99.04
N ALA A 854 -4.40 -48.44 97.91
CA ALA A 854 -4.78 -49.84 97.56
C ALA A 854 -4.44 -50.12 96.06
N ALA A 855 -4.10 -51.34 95.58
CA ALA A 855 -4.95 -52.49 95.19
C ALA A 855 -5.93 -52.17 94.02
N GLU A 856 -6.17 -52.94 92.94
CA GLU A 856 -5.89 -54.33 92.48
C GLU A 856 -5.69 -54.32 90.92
N GLY A 857 -5.48 -55.37 90.12
CA GLY A 857 -5.41 -56.83 90.29
C GLY A 857 -5.14 -57.54 88.92
N ALA A 858 -5.01 -58.88 88.90
CA ALA A 858 -4.75 -59.72 87.71
C ALA A 858 -5.93 -60.74 87.51
N PRO A 859 -5.90 -61.89 86.76
CA PRO A 859 -4.83 -62.51 85.92
C PRO A 859 -5.27 -63.31 84.65
N ARG A 860 -4.29 -63.98 83.98
CA ARG A 860 -4.39 -65.22 83.14
C ARG A 860 -5.10 -65.20 81.76
N ALA A 861 -4.88 -66.14 80.80
CA ALA A 861 -3.70 -66.96 80.39
C ALA A 861 -4.02 -67.87 79.16
N VAL A 862 -3.01 -68.60 78.65
CA VAL A 862 -3.02 -69.87 77.85
C VAL A 862 -2.72 -69.79 76.34
N THR A 863 -1.97 -70.82 75.89
CA THR A 863 -1.18 -71.14 74.67
C THR A 863 -1.98 -71.36 73.35
N THR A 864 -1.46 -71.73 72.15
CA THR A 864 -0.30 -72.61 71.76
C THR A 864 0.06 -72.55 70.24
N ALA A 865 1.35 -72.76 69.90
CA ALA A 865 1.93 -73.47 68.71
C ALA A 865 1.76 -72.97 67.23
N SER A 866 2.62 -73.52 66.34
CA SER A 866 2.86 -73.21 64.90
C SER A 866 2.81 -74.53 64.05
N PRO A 867 3.29 -74.65 62.78
CA PRO A 867 3.47 -73.73 61.62
C PRO A 867 2.87 -74.29 60.28
N GLY A 868 3.08 -73.64 59.12
CA GLY A 868 2.71 -74.15 57.77
C GLY A 868 3.39 -73.39 56.59
N SER A 869 3.41 -73.95 55.37
CA SER A 869 4.20 -73.41 54.23
C SER A 869 3.67 -73.81 52.82
N ALA A 870 4.23 -73.18 51.77
CA ALA A 870 4.10 -73.43 50.32
C ALA A 870 2.78 -73.06 49.61
N ALA A 871 2.73 -72.83 48.27
CA ALA A 871 3.69 -72.27 47.29
C ALA A 871 3.02 -72.10 45.90
N ALA A 872 3.41 -71.11 45.09
CA ALA A 872 3.19 -71.12 43.63
C ALA A 872 4.12 -70.13 42.86
N SER A 873 4.48 -70.48 41.63
CA SER A 873 5.12 -69.66 40.58
C SER A 873 4.71 -70.26 39.22
N PRO A 874 4.84 -69.61 38.02
CA PRO A 874 6.13 -69.19 37.42
C PRO A 874 5.97 -67.83 36.65
N GLN A 875 6.77 -67.37 35.67
CA GLN A 875 7.88 -67.95 34.90
C GLN A 875 8.87 -66.87 34.39
N ARG A 876 10.09 -67.28 34.01
CA ARG A 876 11.19 -66.43 33.51
C ARG A 876 11.12 -66.14 32.00
N ARG A 877 11.80 -65.07 31.54
CA ARG A 877 12.95 -65.17 30.61
C ARG A 877 13.81 -63.90 30.51
N SER A 878 15.13 -64.12 30.35
CA SER A 878 16.19 -63.20 29.90
C SER A 878 17.07 -63.99 28.92
N PRO A 879 17.84 -63.36 28.00
CA PRO A 879 19.31 -63.27 28.21
C PRO A 879 19.99 -62.01 27.53
N VAL A 880 21.11 -61.44 28.03
CA VAL A 880 22.56 -61.59 27.61
C VAL A 880 22.89 -60.97 26.21
N HIS A 881 23.98 -60.22 25.91
CA HIS A 881 25.38 -60.20 26.43
C HIS A 881 26.11 -58.81 26.35
N ALA A 882 26.84 -58.46 27.42
CA ALA A 882 28.23 -57.91 27.52
C ALA A 882 28.90 -56.85 26.58
N ALA A 883 29.55 -55.88 27.26
CA ALA A 883 30.93 -55.35 27.09
C ALA A 883 31.24 -54.31 25.96
N ALA A 884 32.30 -53.46 26.04
CA ALA A 884 33.44 -53.41 26.98
C ALA A 884 34.02 -51.99 27.28
N ASN A 885 34.63 -51.86 28.48
CA ASN A 885 35.83 -51.10 28.92
C ASN A 885 36.34 -49.82 28.22
N GLY A 886 36.77 -48.83 29.03
CA GLY A 886 37.52 -47.62 28.60
C GLY A 886 38.10 -46.77 29.75
N THR A 887 39.11 -47.29 30.46
CA THR A 887 39.74 -46.74 31.68
C THR A 887 40.64 -45.49 31.50
N GLY A 888 40.64 -44.58 32.50
CA GLY A 888 41.66 -43.54 32.77
C GLY A 888 41.08 -42.47 33.74
N HIS A 889 41.52 -42.22 34.98
CA HIS A 889 42.85 -41.86 35.54
C HIS A 889 43.47 -40.57 34.94
N ALA A 890 43.93 -39.57 35.72
CA ALA A 890 43.88 -39.39 37.20
C ALA A 890 44.21 -37.93 37.62
N GLN A 891 44.07 -37.64 38.94
CA GLN A 891 44.76 -36.56 39.72
C GLN A 891 44.47 -35.08 39.38
N ALA A 892 44.82 -34.10 40.23
CA ALA A 892 44.77 -33.99 41.71
C ALA A 892 45.15 -32.56 42.16
N GLY A 893 44.48 -32.03 43.20
CA GLY A 893 44.91 -30.83 43.94
C GLY A 893 44.83 -29.49 43.17
N ASP A 894 45.14 -28.34 43.79
CA ASP A 894 45.07 -28.02 45.23
C ASP A 894 45.03 -26.48 45.44
N ALA A 895 44.80 -26.04 46.68
CA ALA A 895 45.31 -24.80 47.29
C ALA A 895 45.21 -23.44 46.55
N ALA A 896 44.28 -22.61 47.07
CA ALA A 896 44.60 -21.39 47.84
C ALA A 896 44.69 -19.96 47.20
N THR A 897 44.16 -19.02 48.01
CA THR A 897 44.59 -17.63 48.29
C THR A 897 44.37 -16.45 47.31
N ASN A 898 43.49 -15.55 47.78
CA ASN A 898 43.73 -14.11 48.05
C ASN A 898 43.63 -13.03 46.95
N ALA A 899 43.22 -11.85 47.44
CA ALA A 899 43.30 -10.49 46.87
C ALA A 899 42.48 -10.23 45.57
N SER A 900 41.61 -9.22 45.46
CA SER A 900 41.54 -7.84 45.97
C SER A 900 42.59 -6.87 45.40
N VAL A 901 42.19 -6.01 44.47
CA VAL A 901 42.74 -4.67 44.20
C VAL A 901 41.71 -3.90 43.36
N ASP A 902 41.45 -2.65 43.73
CA ASP A 902 40.64 -1.71 42.94
C ASP A 902 41.50 -1.04 41.84
N ALA A 903 40.89 -0.73 40.69
CA ALA A 903 41.46 0.21 39.73
C ALA A 903 40.36 0.89 38.88
N ASP A 904 40.30 2.22 38.96
CA ASP A 904 39.57 3.07 38.00
C ASP A 904 40.11 2.91 36.57
N ALA A 905 39.23 3.10 35.57
CA ALA A 905 39.32 4.27 34.68
C ALA A 905 38.30 4.32 33.52
N ALA A 906 38.02 5.55 33.09
CA ALA A 906 37.71 6.00 31.73
C ALA A 906 36.30 5.79 31.11
N LEU A 907 35.59 6.92 31.05
CA LEU A 907 34.84 7.48 29.90
C LEU A 907 34.04 6.54 28.96
N ARG A 908 32.74 6.83 28.86
CA ARG A 908 31.96 6.64 27.61
C ARG A 908 31.14 7.88 27.29
N ASP A 909 31.51 8.55 26.20
CA ASP A 909 30.70 9.53 25.49
C ASP A 909 29.83 8.83 24.39
N PRO A 910 28.85 9.52 23.76
CA PRO A 910 27.73 8.86 23.08
C PRO A 910 28.02 8.28 21.68
N PRO A 911 27.17 7.35 21.19
CA PRO A 911 27.29 6.77 19.84
C PRO A 911 26.97 7.77 18.71
N PRO A 912 27.55 7.59 17.51
CA PRO A 912 27.48 8.57 16.42
C PRO A 912 26.17 8.50 15.60
N SER A 913 25.80 9.65 15.04
CA SER A 913 24.67 9.81 14.11
C SER A 913 24.95 9.22 12.72
N SER A 914 24.09 8.32 12.23
CA SER A 914 24.15 7.77 10.88
C SER A 914 23.49 8.70 9.85
N SER A 915 24.30 9.50 9.16
CA SER A 915 23.83 10.37 8.08
C SER A 915 23.79 9.66 6.72
N SER A 916 22.62 9.59 6.08
CA SER A 916 22.50 9.78 4.62
C SER A 916 21.04 9.94 4.17
N SER A 917 20.78 10.96 3.35
CA SER A 917 19.53 11.13 2.61
C SER A 917 19.86 11.85 1.29
N PRO A 918 19.42 11.35 0.12
CA PRO A 918 19.83 11.91 -1.15
C PRO A 918 19.05 13.19 -1.50
N SER A 919 19.80 14.28 -1.58
CA SER A 919 19.63 15.47 -2.43
C SER A 919 18.32 15.64 -3.22
N ARG A 920 17.52 16.65 -2.85
CA ARG A 920 16.67 17.38 -3.80
C ARG A 920 17.44 18.57 -4.39
N PRO A 921 17.41 18.81 -5.71
CA PRO A 921 17.90 20.05 -6.30
C PRO A 921 16.92 21.21 -6.04
N TRP A 922 17.45 22.44 -6.07
CA TRP A 922 16.67 23.69 -5.99
C TRP A 922 16.94 24.58 -7.22
N ARG A 923 15.97 24.67 -8.13
CA ARG A 923 15.37 25.91 -8.65
C ARG A 923 14.31 25.60 -9.71
#